data_AF-A0A2E5EJU4-F1
#
_entry.id   AF-A0A2E5EJU4-F1
#
_cell.length_a   1.000
_cell.length_b   1.000
_cell.length_c   1.000
_cell.angle_alpha   90.00
_cell.angle_beta   90.00
_cell.angle_gamma   90.00
#
_symmetry.space_group_name_H-M   'P 1'
#
loop_
_entity.id
_entity.type
_entity.pdbx_description
1 polymer ?
#
loop_
_entity_poly.entity_id
_entity_poly.type
_entity_poly.pdbx_seq_one_letter_code
_entity_poly.pdbx_strand_id
1 'polypeptide(L)'
;MHSACFRGFSPVEIRGIVMDRMRAKFAILVAFSMATPAFADRLSFRNDVLPVLGKAGCSNGSCHAKSGGQNGFQLSVFAYDPAADYRNIVRGARGRRIFPAAPEESLLLLKATQSIDHEGGKRFDKDSEFYRMIHKWISQGAPWNSEKEISLMRIEVSPSSGQYKRKGETSLKVTAHYSDKSKRDVTHLSEYQSNDQALAEVDHHGHVTMGNQFGEGVVIVRYMDKVEVARVAIPTETLLPESAYAKLTVNNEIDRKVYDRHKQLGLLVSDLASDSEFIRRASLDTLGKLPEPERVRKFLASKHPKKREYLIDELLDDRDWADHWATSFGDLVRPNTLRVGVKGVYLMDRWLRRKLRDNAPYDQIVREILTATGSTHMHGPTVLMRDKRVPADAGAFTSRIFLGVRLECAQCHHHPSEKWGQEDYYQLAAFFGSMKRKGQGISTPISGEPEYWYWQAGGTVKHPVSGEVMKPKPPDGPFIDVPKDQDPRAALVDWMVDPENPFFARALVNRLWGKFFGVGIVEPVDDFRASNPPTNEPLLDWLAKDFKKHKYDLKRTMRVIMNSRIYQTSSVANKTNVGDERNYARSIRRRLGAEAMSDAVTRVTGMPDTLEGLAKGTRAMMTWNTKMRSVFLDTFGRPDSSAECPCERDPSPTIIQSLHLMNSDKLEARIVSGSGRAVNLAKSERKPEEIADEIYLSAYSRFPTADEKKIVLAAYDAKDASREKVTQDLIWALINTPEFVLNH
;
A
#
# COMPACT_ATOMS: atom_id res chain seq x y z
N MET A 1 -53.57 32.85 42.32
CA MET A 1 -54.82 32.05 42.34
C MET A 1 -54.42 30.65 42.76
N HIS A 2 -54.72 30.22 44.00
CA HIS A 2 -55.93 29.44 44.38
C HIS A 2 -56.03 28.10 43.59
N SER A 3 -56.12 26.90 44.17
CA SER A 3 -56.24 26.42 45.58
C SER A 3 -55.65 24.99 45.67
N ALA A 4 -54.96 24.57 46.73
CA ALA A 4 -55.48 23.93 47.96
C ALA A 4 -56.45 22.75 47.69
N CYS A 5 -56.21 21.52 48.18
CA CYS A 5 -56.43 21.07 49.58
C CYS A 5 -55.79 19.66 49.79
N PHE A 6 -56.24 18.81 50.74
CA PHE A 6 -55.99 18.71 52.19
C PHE A 6 -56.48 17.29 52.64
N ARG A 7 -56.15 16.66 53.78
CA ARG A 7 -55.25 16.88 54.94
C ARG A 7 -55.03 15.50 55.63
N GLY A 8 -53.88 15.22 56.24
CA GLY A 8 -53.67 14.00 57.05
C GLY A 8 -54.05 14.16 58.54
N PHE A 9 -54.45 13.07 59.21
CA PHE A 9 -54.54 12.93 60.69
C PHE A 9 -54.50 11.42 61.09
N SER A 10 -54.29 11.14 62.39
CA SER A 10 -53.94 9.84 63.01
C SER A 10 -54.22 9.94 64.54
N PRO A 11 -54.17 8.89 65.39
CA PRO A 11 -54.77 7.53 65.36
C PRO A 11 -55.63 7.27 66.65
N VAL A 12 -55.57 6.06 67.28
CA VAL A 12 -56.11 5.64 68.62
C VAL A 12 -57.61 5.22 68.59
N GLU A 13 -58.13 4.14 69.20
CA GLU A 13 -57.67 2.97 70.01
C GLU A 13 -58.60 1.74 69.68
N ILE A 14 -58.39 0.48 70.11
CA ILE A 14 -58.82 -0.11 71.41
C ILE A 14 -58.24 -1.54 71.59
N ARG A 15 -57.97 -1.90 72.86
CA ARG A 15 -57.63 -3.18 73.54
C ARG A 15 -58.31 -4.46 72.97
N GLY A 16 -57.86 -5.71 73.19
CA GLY A 16 -56.81 -6.31 74.03
C GLY A 16 -57.27 -7.65 74.67
N ILE A 17 -56.34 -8.52 75.15
CA ILE A 17 -56.54 -9.85 75.81
C ILE A 17 -56.80 -11.03 74.82
N VAL A 18 -56.11 -12.19 74.71
CA VAL A 18 -55.06 -12.98 75.43
C VAL A 18 -55.56 -14.34 75.98
N MET A 19 -54.79 -15.42 75.71
CA MET A 19 -54.87 -16.82 76.23
C MET A 19 -56.02 -17.72 75.70
N ASP A 20 -55.84 -19.04 75.45
CA ASP A 20 -54.66 -19.92 75.61
C ASP A 20 -54.63 -21.16 74.65
N ARG A 21 -53.45 -21.79 74.55
CA ARG A 21 -53.12 -23.21 74.22
C ARG A 21 -53.39 -23.87 72.85
N MET A 22 -52.25 -24.05 72.16
CA MET A 22 -51.70 -25.34 71.69
C MET A 22 -52.19 -26.05 70.40
N ARG A 23 -51.39 -25.81 69.35
CA ARG A 23 -50.63 -26.79 68.55
C ARG A 23 -51.36 -27.74 67.55
N ALA A 24 -50.87 -27.58 66.32
CA ALA A 24 -50.59 -28.61 65.31
C ALA A 24 -51.71 -29.10 64.38
N LYS A 25 -51.65 -28.63 63.12
CA LYS A 25 -51.25 -29.49 61.99
C LYS A 25 -50.64 -28.67 60.84
N PHE A 26 -49.63 -29.24 60.19
CA PHE A 26 -48.90 -28.65 59.07
C PHE A 26 -49.76 -28.60 57.80
N ALA A 27 -49.59 -27.55 57.00
CA ALA A 27 -49.91 -27.56 55.58
C ALA A 27 -48.60 -27.62 54.78
N ILE A 28 -48.52 -28.53 53.80
CA ILE A 28 -47.34 -28.72 52.96
C ILE A 28 -47.41 -27.70 51.81
N LEU A 29 -46.36 -26.88 51.67
CA LEU A 29 -46.13 -26.10 50.46
C LEU A 29 -44.84 -26.60 49.80
N VAL A 30 -44.97 -27.21 48.62
CA VAL A 30 -43.81 -27.69 47.85
C VAL A 30 -43.16 -26.51 47.15
N ALA A 31 -42.01 -26.06 47.66
CA ALA A 31 -41.18 -25.08 46.99
C ALA A 31 -40.34 -25.76 45.90
N PHE A 32 -40.70 -25.57 44.63
CA PHE A 32 -39.82 -25.92 43.52
C PHE A 32 -38.61 -24.96 43.51
N SER A 33 -37.47 -25.45 43.99
CA SER A 33 -36.20 -24.73 43.86
C SER A 33 -35.75 -24.80 42.40
N MET A 34 -35.92 -23.71 41.65
CA MET A 34 -35.19 -23.53 40.40
C MET A 34 -33.72 -23.32 40.76
N ALA A 35 -32.92 -24.37 40.60
CA ALA A 35 -31.48 -24.29 40.72
C ALA A 35 -30.92 -23.35 39.64
N THR A 36 -30.62 -22.10 40.03
CA THR A 36 -29.80 -21.21 39.20
C THR A 36 -28.45 -21.89 38.97
N PRO A 37 -27.99 -22.08 37.71
CA PRO A 37 -26.69 -22.68 37.45
C PRO A 37 -25.59 -21.84 38.10
N ALA A 38 -24.56 -22.51 38.62
CA ALA A 38 -23.44 -21.84 39.27
C ALA A 38 -22.81 -20.81 38.33
N PHE A 39 -22.46 -19.64 38.86
CA PHE A 39 -22.04 -18.48 38.05
C PHE A 39 -20.80 -18.73 37.19
N ALA A 40 -19.96 -19.71 37.55
CA ALA A 40 -18.78 -20.12 36.78
C ALA A 40 -19.11 -20.78 35.42
N ASP A 41 -20.32 -21.32 35.23
CA ASP A 41 -20.75 -22.00 33.99
C ASP A 41 -21.49 -21.09 32.98
N ARG A 42 -21.56 -19.78 33.27
CA ARG A 42 -22.21 -18.79 32.40
C ARG A 42 -21.34 -18.42 31.21
N LEU A 43 -21.89 -18.63 30.01
CA LEU A 43 -21.29 -18.18 28.76
C LEU A 43 -21.33 -16.65 28.65
N SER A 44 -20.30 -16.07 28.04
CA SER A 44 -20.29 -14.66 27.61
C SER A 44 -20.70 -14.57 26.14
N PHE A 45 -21.55 -13.60 25.82
CA PHE A 45 -21.82 -13.28 24.43
C PHE A 45 -20.52 -12.94 23.67
N ARG A 46 -19.68 -12.08 24.24
CA ARG A 46 -18.44 -11.61 23.59
C ARG A 46 -17.44 -12.74 23.35
N ASN A 47 -17.20 -13.59 24.34
CA ASN A 47 -16.07 -14.54 24.30
C ASN A 47 -16.44 -15.94 23.79
N ASP A 48 -17.71 -16.33 23.83
CA ASP A 48 -18.15 -17.70 23.51
C ASP A 48 -19.15 -17.77 22.34
N VAL A 49 -20.07 -16.79 22.24
CA VAL A 49 -21.14 -16.79 21.21
C VAL A 49 -20.72 -16.05 19.95
N LEU A 50 -20.13 -14.87 20.10
CA LEU A 50 -19.76 -14.01 18.99
C LEU A 50 -18.67 -14.62 18.08
N PRO A 51 -17.66 -15.36 18.57
CA PRO A 51 -16.74 -16.09 17.70
C PRO A 51 -17.43 -17.16 16.84
N VAL A 52 -18.42 -17.86 17.41
CA VAL A 52 -19.23 -18.85 16.69
C VAL A 52 -20.06 -18.19 15.58
N LEU A 53 -20.67 -17.03 15.85
CA LEU A 53 -21.39 -16.26 14.84
C LEU A 53 -20.46 -15.73 13.72
N GLY A 54 -19.22 -15.38 14.07
CA GLY A 54 -18.15 -15.05 13.13
C GLY A 54 -17.82 -16.22 12.21
N LYS A 55 -17.35 -17.33 12.79
CA LYS A 55 -16.95 -18.55 12.06
C LYS A 55 -18.09 -19.16 11.22
N ALA A 56 -19.35 -19.01 11.65
CA ALA A 56 -20.54 -19.38 10.88
C ALA A 56 -20.87 -18.44 9.70
N GLY A 57 -20.13 -17.34 9.53
CA GLY A 57 -20.30 -16.34 8.47
C GLY A 57 -21.49 -15.39 8.66
N CYS A 58 -22.09 -15.32 9.85
CA CYS A 58 -23.25 -14.46 10.12
C CYS A 58 -22.90 -12.97 10.03
N SER A 59 -21.70 -12.60 10.50
CA SER A 59 -21.14 -11.24 10.50
C SER A 59 -20.30 -10.91 9.25
N ASN A 60 -20.49 -11.64 8.15
CA ASN A 60 -19.79 -11.38 6.89
C ASN A 60 -20.49 -10.25 6.10
N GLY A 61 -19.69 -9.46 5.36
CA GLY A 61 -20.15 -8.28 4.63
C GLY A 61 -21.16 -8.55 3.50
N SER A 62 -21.39 -9.82 3.14
CA SER A 62 -22.42 -10.26 2.19
C SER A 62 -23.82 -10.42 2.81
N CYS A 63 -23.95 -10.46 4.14
CA CYS A 63 -25.20 -10.76 4.85
C CYS A 63 -25.52 -9.70 5.92
N HIS A 64 -25.52 -10.04 7.21
CA HIS A 64 -25.96 -9.11 8.26
C HIS A 64 -24.98 -7.97 8.53
N ALA A 65 -23.72 -8.09 8.10
CA ALA A 65 -22.73 -7.02 8.21
C ALA A 65 -22.59 -6.16 6.95
N LYS A 66 -23.48 -6.32 5.96
CA LYS A 66 -23.56 -5.37 4.83
C LYS A 66 -24.05 -4.00 5.32
N SER A 67 -23.80 -2.95 4.54
CA SER A 67 -24.34 -1.61 4.85
C SER A 67 -25.86 -1.62 4.99
N GLY A 68 -26.38 -1.20 6.14
CA GLY A 68 -27.81 -1.26 6.51
C GLY A 68 -28.33 -2.61 7.03
N GLY A 69 -27.49 -3.65 7.08
CA GLY A 69 -27.87 -5.01 7.46
C GLY A 69 -28.82 -5.69 6.47
N GLN A 70 -29.32 -6.88 6.82
CA GLN A 70 -30.28 -7.65 6.02
C GLN A 70 -31.61 -7.74 6.76
N ASN A 71 -32.71 -7.32 6.12
CA ASN A 71 -34.09 -7.40 6.65
C ASN A 71 -34.24 -6.84 8.09
N GLY A 72 -33.58 -5.70 8.35
CA GLY A 72 -33.59 -5.04 9.67
C GLY A 72 -32.80 -5.77 10.76
N PHE A 73 -31.97 -6.76 10.40
CA PHE A 73 -30.96 -7.38 11.27
C PHE A 73 -29.56 -7.00 10.79
N GLN A 74 -28.87 -6.23 11.61
CA GLN A 74 -27.52 -5.75 11.36
C GLN A 74 -26.55 -6.33 12.39
N LEU A 75 -25.37 -6.71 11.94
CA LEU A 75 -24.20 -7.06 12.74
C LEU A 75 -23.01 -6.20 12.30
N SER A 76 -21.99 -6.09 13.15
CA SER A 76 -20.71 -5.49 12.85
C SER A 76 -19.89 -6.43 11.96
N VAL A 77 -19.11 -5.87 11.03
CA VAL A 77 -18.24 -6.69 10.17
C VAL A 77 -17.14 -7.30 11.05
N PHE A 78 -16.95 -8.62 10.94
CA PHE A 78 -15.92 -9.36 11.69
C PHE A 78 -16.02 -9.20 13.23
N ALA A 79 -17.23 -9.02 13.76
CA ALA A 79 -17.50 -8.94 15.20
C ALA A 79 -16.80 -7.79 15.95
N TYR A 80 -16.50 -6.68 15.27
CA TYR A 80 -15.77 -5.56 15.87
C TYR A 80 -16.56 -4.75 16.93
N ASP A 81 -17.89 -4.62 16.80
CA ASP A 81 -18.74 -3.98 17.83
C ASP A 81 -19.66 -5.02 18.49
N PRO A 82 -19.14 -5.82 19.46
CA PRO A 82 -19.93 -6.75 20.24
C PRO A 82 -21.16 -6.11 20.89
N ALA A 83 -21.10 -4.82 21.28
CA ALA A 83 -22.17 -4.15 22.00
C ALA A 83 -23.33 -3.74 21.07
N ALA A 84 -23.07 -3.37 19.82
CA ALA A 84 -24.10 -3.29 18.79
C ALA A 84 -24.64 -4.68 18.43
N ASP A 85 -23.79 -5.69 18.28
CA ASP A 85 -24.20 -7.05 17.89
C ASP A 85 -25.16 -7.67 18.90
N TYR A 86 -24.78 -7.62 20.18
CA TYR A 86 -25.64 -8.06 21.28
C TYR A 86 -26.95 -7.28 21.31
N ARG A 87 -26.93 -5.94 21.16
CA ARG A 87 -28.16 -5.15 21.11
C ARG A 87 -29.05 -5.56 19.94
N ASN A 88 -28.49 -5.81 18.75
CA ASN A 88 -29.25 -6.23 17.57
C ASN A 88 -29.84 -7.65 17.69
N ILE A 89 -29.12 -8.59 18.33
CA ILE A 89 -29.59 -9.95 18.58
C ILE A 89 -30.62 -9.99 19.72
N VAL A 90 -30.27 -9.46 20.90
CA VAL A 90 -31.03 -9.66 22.14
C VAL A 90 -32.19 -8.69 22.28
N ARG A 91 -32.03 -7.43 21.85
CA ARG A 91 -33.02 -6.35 22.05
C ARG A 91 -33.67 -5.87 20.74
N GLY A 92 -32.95 -6.00 19.63
CA GLY A 92 -33.36 -5.53 18.31
C GLY A 92 -34.70 -6.12 17.86
N ALA A 93 -35.50 -5.31 17.19
CA ALA A 93 -36.86 -5.67 16.75
C ALA A 93 -37.72 -6.28 17.88
N ARG A 94 -37.67 -5.67 19.07
CA ARG A 94 -38.40 -6.09 20.30
C ARG A 94 -38.03 -7.49 20.80
N GLY A 95 -36.78 -7.90 20.63
CA GLY A 95 -36.24 -9.17 21.14
C GLY A 95 -36.61 -10.42 20.34
N ARG A 96 -37.34 -10.28 19.22
CA ARG A 96 -37.90 -11.39 18.40
C ARG A 96 -36.92 -12.45 17.87
N ARG A 97 -35.61 -12.28 18.06
CA ARG A 97 -34.56 -13.13 17.47
C ARG A 97 -34.11 -14.26 18.38
N ILE A 98 -34.32 -14.12 19.68
CA ILE A 98 -34.03 -15.12 20.71
C ILE A 98 -35.28 -15.36 21.54
N PHE A 99 -35.46 -16.59 22.02
CA PHE A 99 -36.56 -16.94 22.90
C PHE A 99 -36.07 -17.83 24.05
N PRO A 100 -35.60 -17.25 25.17
CA PRO A 100 -34.98 -18.00 26.26
C PRO A 100 -35.83 -19.13 26.89
N ALA A 101 -37.16 -19.05 26.77
CA ALA A 101 -38.08 -20.05 27.30
C ALA A 101 -38.21 -21.32 26.42
N ALA A 102 -37.91 -21.22 25.12
CA ALA A 102 -37.80 -22.33 24.17
C ALA A 102 -36.67 -21.99 23.18
N PRO A 103 -35.40 -22.15 23.58
CA PRO A 103 -34.24 -21.69 22.81
C PRO A 103 -34.23 -22.17 21.36
N GLU A 104 -34.66 -23.41 21.11
CA GLU A 104 -34.82 -24.04 19.80
C GLU A 104 -35.74 -23.29 18.83
N GLU A 105 -36.75 -22.57 19.35
CA GLU A 105 -37.66 -21.71 18.56
C GLU A 105 -37.10 -20.30 18.28
N SER A 106 -35.87 -20.02 18.73
CA SER A 106 -35.20 -18.75 18.43
C SER A 106 -34.93 -18.61 16.94
N LEU A 107 -35.42 -17.53 16.31
CA LEU A 107 -35.16 -17.25 14.89
C LEU A 107 -33.68 -17.28 14.54
N LEU A 108 -32.78 -16.92 15.46
CA LEU A 108 -31.33 -17.03 15.30
C LEU A 108 -30.88 -18.47 14.98
N LEU A 109 -31.39 -19.47 15.71
CA LEU A 109 -31.08 -20.89 15.50
C LEU A 109 -31.87 -21.46 14.32
N LEU A 110 -33.15 -21.13 14.20
CA LEU A 110 -34.00 -21.64 13.11
C LEU A 110 -33.50 -21.21 11.73
N LYS A 111 -33.08 -19.95 11.56
CA LYS A 111 -32.48 -19.46 10.30
C LYS A 111 -31.09 -20.04 10.05
N ALA A 112 -30.24 -20.10 11.07
CA ALA A 112 -28.86 -20.61 10.92
C ALA A 112 -28.81 -22.11 10.59
N THR A 113 -29.76 -22.90 11.10
CA THR A 113 -29.90 -24.34 10.76
C THR A 113 -30.69 -24.59 9.48
N GLN A 114 -31.22 -23.54 8.85
CA GLN A 114 -32.18 -23.62 7.74
C GLN A 114 -33.43 -24.48 8.09
N SER A 115 -33.83 -24.49 9.36
CA SER A 115 -35.13 -25.05 9.78
C SER A 115 -36.32 -24.21 9.28
N ILE A 116 -36.05 -22.95 8.92
CA ILE A 116 -36.95 -22.05 8.19
C ILE A 116 -36.12 -21.27 7.15
N ASP A 117 -36.75 -20.85 6.05
CA ASP A 117 -36.05 -20.26 4.91
C ASP A 117 -35.11 -19.10 5.27
N HIS A 118 -33.85 -19.20 4.87
CA HIS A 118 -32.85 -18.18 5.08
C HIS A 118 -32.13 -17.91 3.76
N GLU A 119 -32.18 -16.66 3.28
CA GLU A 119 -31.51 -16.24 2.03
C GLU A 119 -29.98 -16.47 2.09
N GLY A 120 -29.39 -16.41 3.28
CA GLY A 120 -27.99 -16.77 3.50
C GLY A 120 -27.72 -18.28 3.53
N GLY A 121 -28.73 -19.13 3.36
CA GLY A 121 -28.63 -20.58 3.47
C GLY A 121 -28.29 -21.08 4.89
N LYS A 122 -28.07 -22.40 4.99
CA LYS A 122 -27.61 -23.08 6.20
C LYS A 122 -26.20 -22.65 6.59
N ARG A 123 -25.98 -22.42 7.88
CA ARG A 123 -24.72 -21.97 8.48
C ARG A 123 -24.08 -23.03 9.39
N PHE A 124 -24.89 -23.86 10.04
CA PHE A 124 -24.44 -25.01 10.83
C PHE A 124 -25.57 -26.01 11.09
N ASP A 125 -25.23 -27.24 11.44
CA ASP A 125 -26.18 -28.32 11.77
C ASP A 125 -26.72 -28.21 13.21
N LYS A 126 -27.86 -28.88 13.50
CA LYS A 126 -28.48 -28.90 14.85
C LYS A 126 -27.65 -29.65 15.89
N ASP A 127 -26.85 -30.62 15.47
CA ASP A 127 -25.93 -31.40 16.30
C ASP A 127 -24.51 -30.81 16.34
N SER A 128 -24.28 -29.68 15.67
CA SER A 128 -23.00 -28.97 15.71
C SER A 128 -22.70 -28.39 17.11
N GLU A 129 -21.42 -28.18 17.39
CA GLU A 129 -20.99 -27.42 18.57
C GLU A 129 -21.52 -25.98 18.53
N PHE A 130 -21.60 -25.37 17.35
CA PHE A 130 -22.10 -24.00 17.15
C PHE A 130 -23.56 -23.85 17.61
N TYR A 131 -24.42 -24.81 17.23
CA TYR A 131 -25.80 -24.87 17.72
C TYR A 131 -25.82 -25.03 19.24
N ARG A 132 -25.08 -26.00 19.81
CA ARG A 132 -25.04 -26.25 21.26
C ARG A 132 -24.60 -25.01 22.06
N MET A 133 -23.59 -24.28 21.57
CA MET A 133 -23.07 -23.07 22.22
C MET A 133 -24.12 -21.95 22.25
N ILE A 134 -24.70 -21.61 21.10
CA ILE A 134 -25.72 -20.56 20.99
C ILE A 134 -26.98 -20.94 21.78
N HIS A 135 -27.41 -22.21 21.70
CA HIS A 135 -28.55 -22.74 22.46
C HIS A 135 -28.33 -22.62 23.98
N LYS A 136 -27.17 -23.06 24.50
CA LYS A 136 -26.82 -22.94 25.93
C LYS A 136 -26.79 -21.47 26.38
N TRP A 137 -26.31 -20.55 25.54
CA TRP A 137 -26.33 -19.13 25.86
C TRP A 137 -27.74 -18.56 25.92
N ILE A 138 -28.61 -18.90 24.96
CA ILE A 138 -30.02 -18.47 24.95
C ILE A 138 -30.75 -19.04 26.19
N SER A 139 -30.55 -20.31 26.53
CA SER A 139 -31.17 -20.94 27.71
C SER A 139 -30.70 -20.35 29.05
N GLN A 140 -29.49 -19.77 29.09
CA GLN A 140 -28.98 -19.01 30.24
C GLN A 140 -29.56 -17.59 30.35
N GLY A 141 -30.50 -17.20 29.47
CA GLY A 141 -31.09 -15.86 29.43
C GLY A 141 -30.31 -14.88 28.55
N ALA A 142 -29.50 -15.38 27.63
CA ALA A 142 -28.65 -14.59 26.72
C ALA A 142 -27.74 -13.55 27.42
N PRO A 143 -26.93 -13.93 28.42
CA PRO A 143 -26.06 -13.01 29.17
C PRO A 143 -25.01 -12.29 28.30
N TRP A 144 -24.75 -11.02 28.62
CA TRP A 144 -23.68 -10.22 27.99
C TRP A 144 -22.28 -10.72 28.38
N ASN A 145 -21.98 -10.66 29.68
CA ASN A 145 -20.71 -11.06 30.28
C ASN A 145 -20.92 -12.16 31.33
N SER A 146 -19.92 -13.01 31.53
CA SER A 146 -19.69 -13.71 32.81
C SER A 146 -19.24 -12.71 33.89
N GLU A 147 -19.09 -13.12 35.15
CA GLU A 147 -18.93 -12.20 36.30
C GLU A 147 -17.77 -11.19 36.20
N LYS A 148 -16.77 -11.44 35.36
CA LYS A 148 -15.66 -10.51 35.08
C LYS A 148 -15.58 -10.23 33.59
N GLU A 149 -15.33 -8.97 33.24
CA GLU A 149 -15.12 -8.55 31.87
C GLU A 149 -13.72 -8.97 31.38
N ILE A 150 -13.64 -10.23 30.95
CA ILE A 150 -12.45 -10.80 30.31
C ILE A 150 -12.44 -10.35 28.85
N SER A 151 -11.40 -9.64 28.43
CA SER A 151 -11.25 -9.11 27.07
C SER A 151 -10.16 -9.85 26.30
N LEU A 152 -10.39 -10.08 25.00
CA LEU A 152 -9.40 -10.63 24.09
C LEU A 152 -8.29 -9.60 23.85
N MET A 153 -7.06 -9.93 24.24
CA MET A 153 -5.90 -9.04 24.13
C MET A 153 -5.20 -9.23 22.78
N ARG A 154 -4.87 -10.48 22.44
CA ARG A 154 -4.22 -10.87 21.19
C ARG A 154 -4.50 -12.34 20.86
N ILE A 155 -4.16 -12.75 19.64
CA ILE A 155 -3.99 -14.16 19.30
C ILE A 155 -2.49 -14.49 19.12
N GLU A 156 -2.18 -15.76 18.90
CA GLU A 156 -0.85 -16.28 18.64
C GLU A 156 -1.00 -17.45 17.67
N VAL A 157 -0.27 -17.41 16.55
CA VAL A 157 -0.29 -18.47 15.53
C VAL A 157 1.03 -19.24 15.61
N SER A 158 0.94 -20.57 15.67
CA SER A 158 2.10 -21.44 15.71
C SER A 158 1.96 -22.56 14.67
N PRO A 159 2.96 -22.78 13.79
CA PRO A 159 4.15 -21.96 13.60
C PRO A 159 3.83 -20.56 13.02
N SER A 160 4.47 -19.51 13.55
CA SER A 160 4.34 -18.14 13.03
C SER A 160 5.17 -17.89 11.76
N SER A 161 6.18 -18.74 11.54
CA SER A 161 6.93 -18.79 10.28
C SER A 161 7.52 -20.19 10.07
N GLY A 162 7.74 -20.59 8.82
CA GLY A 162 8.45 -21.82 8.50
C GLY A 162 8.96 -21.90 7.06
N GLN A 163 9.98 -22.72 6.86
CA GLN A 163 10.46 -23.14 5.54
C GLN A 163 9.96 -24.55 5.25
N TYR A 164 9.37 -24.75 4.06
CA TYR A 164 8.69 -25.98 3.70
C TYR A 164 9.16 -26.49 2.33
N LYS A 165 9.10 -27.81 2.15
CA LYS A 165 9.31 -28.41 0.82
C LYS A 165 8.07 -28.17 -0.05
N ARG A 166 8.24 -28.14 -1.37
CA ARG A 166 7.13 -28.19 -2.33
C ARG A 166 6.23 -29.39 -2.04
N LYS A 167 4.90 -29.21 -2.10
CA LYS A 167 3.91 -30.23 -1.70
C LYS A 167 4.07 -30.75 -0.26
N GLY A 168 4.78 -30.02 0.60
CA GLY A 168 4.76 -30.25 2.03
C GLY A 168 3.46 -29.73 2.65
N GLU A 169 3.19 -30.18 3.87
CA GLU A 169 2.00 -29.82 4.63
C GLU A 169 2.39 -29.33 6.02
N THR A 170 1.56 -28.47 6.61
CA THR A 170 1.65 -28.06 8.01
C THR A 170 0.26 -27.72 8.55
N SER A 171 0.10 -27.64 9.87
CA SER A 171 -1.16 -27.22 10.49
C SER A 171 -0.89 -26.09 11.46
N LEU A 172 -1.65 -25.00 11.34
CA LEU A 172 -1.56 -23.84 12.21
C LEU A 172 -2.40 -24.06 13.46
N LYS A 173 -1.82 -23.80 14.63
CA LYS A 173 -2.54 -23.70 15.92
C LYS A 173 -2.73 -22.24 16.30
N VAL A 174 -3.94 -21.87 16.70
CA VAL A 174 -4.28 -20.50 17.10
C VAL A 174 -4.65 -20.46 18.57
N THR A 175 -3.90 -19.65 19.34
CA THR A 175 -4.12 -19.47 20.78
C THR A 175 -4.59 -18.04 21.06
N ALA A 176 -5.77 -17.88 21.65
CA ALA A 176 -6.27 -16.60 22.13
C ALA A 176 -5.74 -16.31 23.53
N HIS A 177 -5.32 -15.07 23.79
CA HIS A 177 -4.81 -14.59 25.07
C HIS A 177 -5.72 -13.49 25.62
N TYR A 178 -6.14 -13.62 26.87
CA TYR A 178 -7.13 -12.74 27.49
C TYR A 178 -6.57 -11.90 28.65
N SER A 179 -7.31 -10.86 29.05
CA SER A 179 -6.90 -9.89 30.08
C SER A 179 -6.70 -10.48 31.48
N ASP A 180 -7.35 -11.62 31.78
CA ASP A 180 -7.17 -12.41 33.01
C ASP A 180 -5.94 -13.35 32.95
N LYS A 181 -5.14 -13.27 31.88
CA LYS A 181 -4.01 -14.15 31.54
C LYS A 181 -4.41 -15.58 31.14
N SER A 182 -5.71 -15.89 31.02
CA SER A 182 -6.15 -17.17 30.47
C SER A 182 -5.78 -17.28 28.99
N LYS A 183 -5.64 -18.52 28.53
CA LYS A 183 -5.40 -18.86 27.12
C LYS A 183 -6.41 -19.90 26.66
N ARG A 184 -6.87 -19.79 25.42
CA ARG A 184 -7.79 -20.77 24.80
C ARG A 184 -7.28 -21.18 23.43
N ASP A 185 -7.43 -22.46 23.10
CA ASP A 185 -7.26 -22.91 21.71
C ASP A 185 -8.50 -22.49 20.91
N VAL A 186 -8.28 -21.68 19.88
CA VAL A 186 -9.34 -21.10 19.03
C VAL A 186 -9.14 -21.47 17.56
N THR A 187 -8.31 -22.47 17.28
CA THR A 187 -8.00 -22.97 15.93
C THR A 187 -9.28 -23.23 15.12
N HIS A 188 -10.20 -24.02 15.69
CA HIS A 188 -11.48 -24.36 15.06
C HIS A 188 -12.46 -23.17 14.90
N LEU A 189 -12.25 -22.06 15.64
CA LEU A 189 -13.06 -20.83 15.55
C LEU A 189 -12.38 -19.73 14.72
N SER A 190 -11.15 -19.96 14.26
CA SER A 190 -10.39 -18.96 13.50
C SER A 190 -10.72 -19.06 12.01
N GLU A 191 -10.67 -17.92 11.32
CA GLU A 191 -10.74 -17.83 9.86
C GLU A 191 -9.33 -17.81 9.29
N TYR A 192 -9.14 -18.47 8.15
CA TYR A 192 -7.85 -18.60 7.47
C TYR A 192 -7.98 -18.12 6.02
N GLN A 193 -6.99 -17.37 5.55
CA GLN A 193 -6.92 -16.90 4.17
C GLN A 193 -5.46 -16.84 3.72
N SER A 194 -5.13 -17.46 2.59
CA SER A 194 -3.83 -17.25 1.95
C SER A 194 -3.82 -15.99 1.09
N ASN A 195 -2.71 -15.26 1.09
CA ASN A 195 -2.48 -14.17 0.13
C ASN A 195 -2.05 -14.66 -1.26
N ASP A 196 -1.56 -15.90 -1.36
CA ASP A 196 -1.20 -16.58 -2.61
C ASP A 196 -1.54 -18.08 -2.49
N GLN A 197 -2.70 -18.46 -3.03
CA GLN A 197 -3.17 -19.85 -3.03
C GLN A 197 -2.33 -20.79 -3.91
N ALA A 198 -1.58 -20.26 -4.90
CA ALA A 198 -0.72 -21.08 -5.75
C ALA A 198 0.60 -21.46 -5.04
N LEU A 199 1.03 -20.65 -4.07
CA LEU A 199 2.16 -20.95 -3.20
C LEU A 199 1.75 -21.71 -1.93
N ALA A 200 0.64 -21.34 -1.30
CA ALA A 200 0.13 -22.04 -0.12
C ALA A 200 -1.40 -21.98 -0.07
N GLU A 201 -2.05 -23.13 -0.18
CA GLU A 201 -3.48 -23.28 0.06
C GLU A 201 -3.72 -23.50 1.55
N VAL A 202 -4.80 -22.95 2.11
CA VAL A 202 -5.20 -23.17 3.50
C VAL A 202 -6.68 -23.52 3.60
N ASP A 203 -6.98 -24.56 4.37
CA ASP A 203 -8.34 -25.04 4.60
C ASP A 203 -9.02 -24.32 5.79
N HIS A 204 -10.28 -24.68 6.05
CA HIS A 204 -11.08 -24.08 7.12
C HIS A 204 -10.69 -24.55 8.55
N HIS A 205 -9.79 -25.53 8.69
CA HIS A 205 -9.21 -26.00 9.95
C HIS A 205 -7.82 -25.42 10.22
N GLY A 206 -7.23 -24.68 9.28
CA GLY A 206 -5.87 -24.15 9.38
C GLY A 206 -4.80 -25.14 8.93
N HIS A 207 -5.17 -26.18 8.17
CA HIS A 207 -4.22 -27.03 7.47
C HIS A 207 -3.73 -26.32 6.20
N VAL A 208 -2.42 -26.26 6.00
CA VAL A 208 -1.76 -25.50 4.92
C VAL A 208 -0.98 -26.46 4.03
N THR A 209 -1.32 -26.48 2.75
CA THR A 209 -0.69 -27.30 1.72
C THR A 209 0.17 -26.43 0.82
N MET A 210 1.46 -26.77 0.71
CA MET A 210 2.44 -26.00 -0.06
C MET A 210 2.35 -26.32 -1.54
N GLY A 211 2.41 -25.28 -2.37
CA GLY A 211 2.39 -25.37 -3.82
C GLY A 211 3.62 -26.05 -4.42
N ASN A 212 3.66 -26.03 -5.76
CA ASN A 212 4.78 -26.57 -6.54
C ASN A 212 5.79 -25.48 -6.98
N GLN A 213 5.49 -24.20 -6.72
CA GLN A 213 6.37 -23.08 -7.00
C GLN A 213 7.28 -22.80 -5.78
N PHE A 214 8.42 -22.16 -6.02
CA PHE A 214 9.24 -21.61 -4.93
C PHE A 214 8.82 -20.14 -4.70
N GLY A 215 9.00 -19.61 -3.49
CA GLY A 215 8.58 -18.25 -3.17
C GLY A 215 8.21 -18.06 -1.70
N GLU A 216 7.51 -16.97 -1.42
CA GLU A 216 7.05 -16.59 -0.07
C GLU A 216 5.60 -16.13 -0.08
N GLY A 217 4.87 -16.53 0.95
CA GLY A 217 3.46 -16.21 1.12
C GLY A 217 3.10 -16.07 2.59
N VAL A 218 1.85 -15.71 2.82
CA VAL A 218 1.29 -15.49 4.15
C VAL A 218 -0.09 -16.11 4.24
N VAL A 219 -0.26 -16.93 5.27
CA VAL A 219 -1.58 -17.31 5.76
C VAL A 219 -2.01 -16.30 6.82
N ILE A 220 -3.01 -15.50 6.48
CA ILE A 220 -3.70 -14.57 7.36
C ILE A 220 -4.63 -15.39 8.25
N VAL A 221 -4.56 -15.15 9.55
CA VAL A 221 -5.40 -15.80 10.57
C VAL A 221 -6.20 -14.74 11.30
N ARG A 222 -7.52 -14.87 11.31
CA ARG A 222 -8.43 -13.98 12.03
C ARG A 222 -9.16 -14.72 13.14
N TYR A 223 -9.28 -14.07 14.30
CA TYR A 223 -10.21 -14.47 15.35
C TYR A 223 -10.80 -13.21 15.99
N MET A 224 -12.10 -12.99 15.80
CA MET A 224 -12.80 -11.74 16.14
C MET A 224 -12.10 -10.51 15.52
N ASP A 225 -11.85 -9.47 16.33
CA ASP A 225 -11.16 -8.24 15.98
C ASP A 225 -9.62 -8.39 15.85
N LYS A 226 -9.07 -9.59 16.10
CA LYS A 226 -7.62 -9.84 16.01
C LYS A 226 -7.26 -10.50 14.69
N VAL A 227 -6.14 -10.05 14.13
CA VAL A 227 -5.50 -10.61 12.94
C VAL A 227 -4.04 -10.88 13.27
N GLU A 228 -3.57 -12.07 12.94
CA GLU A 228 -2.17 -12.48 12.98
C GLU A 228 -1.81 -13.20 11.67
N VAL A 229 -0.53 -13.48 11.47
CA VAL A 229 -0.03 -14.06 10.22
C VAL A 229 0.96 -15.19 10.45
N ALA A 230 0.87 -16.24 9.63
CA ALA A 230 1.90 -17.27 9.50
C ALA A 230 2.65 -17.08 8.17
N ARG A 231 3.96 -16.82 8.23
CA ARG A 231 4.81 -16.67 7.03
C ARG A 231 5.24 -18.06 6.52
N VAL A 232 5.06 -18.32 5.23
CA VAL A 232 5.46 -19.57 4.59
C VAL A 232 6.49 -19.29 3.50
N ALA A 233 7.59 -20.03 3.49
CA ALA A 233 8.64 -19.92 2.49
C ALA A 233 8.95 -21.28 1.87
N ILE A 234 8.98 -21.35 0.55
CA ILE A 234 9.36 -22.54 -0.22
C ILE A 234 10.66 -22.19 -0.96
N PRO A 235 11.82 -22.74 -0.56
CA PRO A 235 13.09 -22.49 -1.26
C PRO A 235 13.13 -23.20 -2.62
N THR A 236 14.19 -22.96 -3.39
CA THR A 236 14.50 -23.76 -4.57
C THR A 236 14.78 -25.22 -4.20
N GLU A 237 14.71 -26.14 -5.17
CA GLU A 237 14.82 -27.60 -4.94
C GLU A 237 16.12 -28.03 -4.24
N THR A 238 17.19 -27.27 -4.46
CA THR A 238 18.53 -27.54 -3.93
C THR A 238 19.12 -26.27 -3.36
N LEU A 239 19.20 -26.19 -2.03
CA LEU A 239 19.99 -25.16 -1.36
C LEU A 239 21.47 -25.33 -1.72
N LEU A 240 22.14 -24.20 -1.95
CA LEU A 240 23.54 -24.17 -2.37
C LEU A 240 24.47 -24.14 -1.14
N PRO A 241 25.68 -24.73 -1.24
CA PRO A 241 26.64 -24.69 -0.14
C PRO A 241 27.11 -23.25 0.12
N GLU A 242 27.45 -22.94 1.37
CA GLU A 242 27.92 -21.59 1.77
C GLU A 242 29.11 -21.09 0.94
N SER A 243 29.96 -22.01 0.46
CA SER A 243 31.10 -21.74 -0.41
C SER A 243 30.73 -21.14 -1.78
N ALA A 244 29.47 -21.29 -2.23
CA ALA A 244 28.94 -20.59 -3.41
C ALA A 244 28.75 -19.09 -3.14
N TYR A 245 28.29 -18.74 -1.93
CA TYR A 245 28.05 -17.36 -1.51
C TYR A 245 29.32 -16.64 -1.04
N ALA A 246 30.27 -17.37 -0.46
CA ALA A 246 31.52 -16.80 0.06
C ALA A 246 32.40 -16.10 -1.01
N LYS A 247 32.16 -16.37 -2.30
CA LYS A 247 32.88 -15.75 -3.43
C LYS A 247 32.18 -14.51 -4.01
N LEU A 248 30.99 -14.16 -3.53
CA LEU A 248 30.23 -13.03 -4.05
C LEU A 248 30.84 -11.70 -3.61
N THR A 249 30.95 -10.76 -4.55
CA THR A 249 31.43 -9.40 -4.27
C THR A 249 30.43 -8.64 -3.41
N VAL A 250 30.89 -8.06 -2.31
CA VAL A 250 30.09 -7.24 -1.39
C VAL A 250 30.62 -5.81 -1.46
N ASN A 251 29.86 -4.91 -2.08
CA ASN A 251 30.21 -3.48 -2.16
C ASN A 251 29.73 -2.74 -0.90
N ASN A 252 28.55 -3.09 -0.38
CA ASN A 252 28.01 -2.50 0.85
C ASN A 252 27.04 -3.45 1.60
N GLU A 253 26.37 -2.94 2.64
CA GLU A 253 25.50 -3.74 3.51
C GLU A 253 24.22 -4.25 2.82
N ILE A 254 23.76 -3.58 1.73
CA ILE A 254 22.64 -4.06 0.91
C ILE A 254 22.96 -5.44 0.38
N ASP A 255 24.15 -5.61 -0.20
CA ASP A 255 24.60 -6.87 -0.79
C ASP A 255 24.59 -7.99 0.27
N ARG A 256 25.06 -7.71 1.49
CA ARG A 256 25.04 -8.67 2.60
C ARG A 256 23.61 -9.09 2.95
N LYS A 257 22.70 -8.12 3.17
CA LYS A 257 21.31 -8.39 3.55
C LYS A 257 20.54 -9.14 2.46
N VAL A 258 20.83 -8.86 1.19
CA VAL A 258 20.24 -9.58 0.05
C VAL A 258 20.83 -10.99 -0.09
N TYR A 259 22.15 -11.17 0.04
CA TYR A 259 22.78 -12.50 -0.02
C TYR A 259 22.36 -13.40 1.15
N ASP A 260 22.16 -12.86 2.35
CA ASP A 260 21.63 -13.62 3.48
C ASP A 260 20.21 -14.13 3.21
N ARG A 261 19.39 -13.36 2.48
CA ARG A 261 18.08 -13.82 1.97
C ARG A 261 18.23 -14.84 0.85
N HIS A 262 19.16 -14.65 -0.09
CA HIS A 262 19.43 -15.60 -1.18
C HIS A 262 19.85 -16.98 -0.67
N LYS A 263 20.67 -17.06 0.40
CA LYS A 263 21.05 -18.32 1.07
C LYS A 263 19.83 -19.08 1.57
N GLN A 264 18.87 -18.39 2.18
CA GLN A 264 17.64 -18.98 2.73
C GLN A 264 16.70 -19.52 1.64
N LEU A 265 16.81 -19.03 0.41
CA LEU A 265 15.98 -19.43 -0.73
C LEU A 265 16.72 -20.32 -1.75
N GLY A 266 18.04 -20.51 -1.63
CA GLY A 266 18.86 -21.22 -2.61
C GLY A 266 19.02 -20.48 -3.95
N LEU A 267 18.99 -19.15 -3.92
CA LEU A 267 19.20 -18.29 -5.09
C LEU A 267 20.68 -17.90 -5.22
N LEU A 268 21.15 -17.60 -6.43
CA LEU A 268 22.38 -16.85 -6.68
C LEU A 268 22.08 -15.59 -7.46
N VAL A 269 22.79 -14.52 -7.12
CA VAL A 269 22.84 -13.30 -7.93
C VAL A 269 23.39 -13.59 -9.33
N SER A 270 22.82 -12.97 -10.35
CA SER A 270 23.34 -13.00 -11.73
C SER A 270 24.70 -12.34 -11.84
N ASP A 271 25.37 -12.50 -12.98
CA ASP A 271 26.64 -11.87 -13.28
C ASP A 271 26.57 -10.33 -13.22
N LEU A 272 27.73 -9.68 -13.16
CA LEU A 272 27.80 -8.23 -13.18
C LEU A 272 27.31 -7.73 -14.54
N ALA A 273 26.42 -6.74 -14.55
CA ALA A 273 26.02 -6.08 -15.78
C ALA A 273 27.25 -5.50 -16.49
N SER A 274 27.27 -5.55 -17.81
CA SER A 274 28.25 -4.86 -18.65
C SER A 274 28.23 -3.35 -18.39
N ASP A 275 29.31 -2.67 -18.78
CA ASP A 275 29.37 -1.21 -18.62
C ASP A 275 28.32 -0.48 -19.47
N SER A 276 27.92 -1.03 -20.62
CA SER A 276 26.83 -0.49 -21.45
C SER A 276 25.46 -0.61 -20.78
N GLU A 277 25.12 -1.79 -20.23
CA GLU A 277 23.91 -1.99 -19.43
C GLU A 277 23.91 -1.02 -18.24
N PHE A 278 25.04 -0.91 -17.52
CA PHE A 278 25.14 -0.04 -16.34
C PHE A 278 24.96 1.45 -16.66
N ILE A 279 25.64 2.01 -17.67
CA ILE A 279 25.47 3.44 -17.99
C ILE A 279 24.08 3.76 -18.52
N ARG A 280 23.47 2.87 -19.31
CA ARG A 280 22.08 2.97 -19.75
C ARG A 280 21.15 3.02 -18.53
N ARG A 281 21.25 2.02 -17.65
CA ARG A 281 20.38 1.84 -16.48
C ARG A 281 20.50 2.98 -15.49
N ALA A 282 21.72 3.36 -15.12
CA ALA A 282 21.97 4.47 -14.21
C ALA A 282 21.45 5.80 -14.78
N SER A 283 21.66 6.08 -16.07
CA SER A 283 21.16 7.32 -16.68
C SER A 283 19.62 7.39 -16.70
N LEU A 284 18.96 6.26 -17.00
CA LEU A 284 17.51 6.16 -17.03
C LEU A 284 16.88 6.25 -15.62
N ASP A 285 17.44 5.55 -14.63
CA ASP A 285 16.92 5.55 -13.25
C ASP A 285 17.17 6.86 -12.51
N THR A 286 18.28 7.55 -12.82
CA THR A 286 18.64 8.79 -12.12
C THR A 286 18.06 10.03 -12.79
N LEU A 287 17.97 10.05 -14.13
CA LEU A 287 17.65 11.26 -14.93
C LEU A 287 16.48 11.09 -15.90
N GLY A 288 15.92 9.88 -16.04
CA GLY A 288 14.85 9.59 -16.99
C GLY A 288 15.21 9.91 -18.44
N LYS A 289 16.51 9.87 -18.81
CA LYS A 289 17.01 10.12 -20.17
C LYS A 289 18.10 9.13 -20.54
N LEU A 290 18.19 8.82 -21.84
CA LEU A 290 19.35 8.14 -22.40
C LEU A 290 20.58 9.06 -22.37
N PRO A 291 21.78 8.52 -22.06
CA PRO A 291 23.03 9.27 -22.02
C PRO A 291 23.41 9.81 -23.41
N GLU A 292 24.25 10.85 -23.43
CA GLU A 292 24.85 11.32 -24.68
C GLU A 292 25.85 10.28 -25.23
N PRO A 293 25.90 10.04 -26.55
CA PRO A 293 26.86 9.11 -27.16
C PRO A 293 28.31 9.36 -26.73
N GLU A 294 28.70 10.63 -26.59
CA GLU A 294 30.04 11.03 -26.14
C GLU A 294 30.32 10.64 -24.67
N ARG A 295 29.33 10.73 -23.78
CA ARG A 295 29.44 10.24 -22.39
C ARG A 295 29.60 8.72 -22.39
N VAL A 296 28.85 8.01 -23.25
CA VAL A 296 28.98 6.56 -23.42
C VAL A 296 30.36 6.17 -23.92
N ARG A 297 30.88 6.79 -25.00
CA ARG A 297 32.23 6.53 -25.52
C ARG A 297 33.29 6.70 -24.43
N LYS A 298 33.26 7.82 -23.68
CA LYS A 298 34.18 8.09 -22.56
C LYS A 298 34.10 7.05 -21.44
N PHE A 299 32.89 6.65 -21.03
CA PHE A 299 32.68 5.69 -19.96
C PHE A 299 33.12 4.26 -20.34
N LEU A 300 32.83 3.82 -21.57
CA LEU A 300 33.25 2.53 -22.10
C LEU A 300 34.78 2.47 -22.30
N ALA A 301 35.41 3.55 -22.77
CA ALA A 301 36.86 3.64 -22.92
C ALA A 301 37.62 3.73 -21.58
N SER A 302 36.97 4.21 -20.52
CA SER A 302 37.60 4.34 -19.20
C SER A 302 37.96 3.00 -18.58
N LYS A 303 39.23 2.87 -18.16
CA LYS A 303 39.76 1.74 -17.39
C LYS A 303 39.86 2.04 -15.89
N HIS A 304 39.33 3.17 -15.42
CA HIS A 304 39.43 3.55 -14.01
C HIS A 304 38.60 2.59 -13.13
N PRO A 305 39.17 1.98 -12.07
CA PRO A 305 38.47 0.95 -11.27
C PRO A 305 37.19 1.47 -10.60
N LYS A 306 37.14 2.77 -10.27
CA LYS A 306 35.97 3.44 -9.67
C LYS A 306 35.07 4.15 -10.68
N LYS A 307 35.17 3.89 -11.99
CA LYS A 307 34.39 4.65 -13.00
C LYS A 307 32.88 4.63 -12.76
N ARG A 308 32.34 3.54 -12.19
CA ARG A 308 30.93 3.42 -11.82
C ARG A 308 30.54 4.35 -10.67
N GLU A 309 31.38 4.47 -9.64
CA GLU A 309 31.18 5.42 -8.53
C GLU A 309 31.12 6.86 -9.08
N TYR A 310 32.08 7.24 -9.93
CA TYR A 310 32.13 8.59 -10.52
C TYR A 310 30.95 8.88 -11.45
N LEU A 311 30.50 7.90 -12.24
CA LEU A 311 29.30 8.08 -13.06
C LEU A 311 28.05 8.27 -12.19
N ILE A 312 27.91 7.53 -11.07
CA ILE A 312 26.80 7.73 -10.12
C ILE A 312 26.83 9.15 -9.56
N ASP A 313 28.01 9.64 -9.17
CA ASP A 313 28.16 11.00 -8.64
C ASP A 313 27.82 12.07 -9.70
N GLU A 314 28.34 11.95 -10.92
CA GLU A 314 27.98 12.82 -12.07
C GLU A 314 26.48 12.84 -12.37
N LEU A 315 25.81 11.68 -12.28
CA LEU A 315 24.39 11.56 -12.56
C LEU A 315 23.54 12.14 -11.42
N LEU A 316 23.95 11.99 -10.15
CA LEU A 316 23.23 12.57 -9.02
C LEU A 316 23.41 14.10 -8.95
N ASP A 317 24.50 14.66 -9.47
CA ASP A 317 24.73 16.10 -9.54
C ASP A 317 24.20 16.78 -10.83
N ASP A 318 23.78 16.01 -11.84
CA ASP A 318 23.12 16.54 -13.05
C ASP A 318 21.80 17.25 -12.69
N ARG A 319 21.58 18.43 -13.27
CA ARG A 319 20.41 19.29 -12.96
C ARG A 319 19.09 18.63 -13.34
N ASP A 320 19.08 17.73 -14.32
CA ASP A 320 17.91 16.99 -14.76
C ASP A 320 17.42 15.96 -13.72
N TRP A 321 18.24 15.63 -12.70
CA TRP A 321 17.83 14.78 -11.58
C TRP A 321 16.56 15.31 -10.91
N ALA A 322 16.57 16.61 -10.61
CA ALA A 322 15.44 17.27 -9.98
C ALA A 322 14.18 17.22 -10.86
N ASP A 323 14.33 17.24 -12.18
CA ASP A 323 13.21 17.20 -13.11
C ASP A 323 12.62 15.79 -13.27
N HIS A 324 13.45 14.74 -13.22
CA HIS A 324 13.00 13.36 -13.19
C HIS A 324 12.27 13.02 -11.88
N TRP A 325 12.90 13.30 -10.74
CA TRP A 325 12.33 12.98 -9.44
C TRP A 325 11.12 13.87 -9.09
N ALA A 326 11.04 15.12 -9.59
CA ALA A 326 9.85 15.94 -9.42
C ALA A 326 8.63 15.39 -10.17
N THR A 327 8.82 14.71 -11.30
CA THR A 327 7.71 14.01 -11.98
C THR A 327 7.29 12.80 -11.14
N SER A 328 8.23 11.96 -10.69
CA SER A 328 7.95 10.79 -9.84
C SER A 328 7.26 11.12 -8.51
N PHE A 329 7.76 12.12 -7.75
CA PHE A 329 7.10 12.59 -6.53
C PHE A 329 5.83 13.38 -6.85
N GLY A 330 5.84 14.12 -7.97
CA GLY A 330 4.72 14.95 -8.40
C GLY A 330 3.48 14.13 -8.73
N ASP A 331 3.63 12.89 -9.20
CA ASP A 331 2.50 11.98 -9.39
C ASP A 331 1.84 11.57 -8.07
N LEU A 332 2.51 11.75 -6.92
CA LEU A 332 1.97 11.52 -5.58
C LEU A 332 1.28 12.76 -4.99
N VAL A 333 1.78 13.96 -5.31
CA VAL A 333 1.42 15.21 -4.60
C VAL A 333 0.84 16.33 -5.48
N ARG A 334 0.83 16.20 -6.82
CA ARG A 334 0.23 17.19 -7.72
C ARG A 334 -1.26 16.87 -7.92
N PRO A 335 -2.19 17.74 -7.47
CA PRO A 335 -3.61 17.56 -7.71
C PRO A 335 -4.03 17.93 -9.14
N ASN A 336 -5.26 17.56 -9.51
CA ASN A 336 -5.83 17.84 -10.82
C ASN A 336 -6.09 19.34 -11.06
N THR A 337 -5.60 19.88 -12.18
CA THR A 337 -5.72 21.30 -12.57
C THR A 337 -7.16 21.80 -12.68
N LEU A 338 -8.13 20.93 -13.00
CA LEU A 338 -9.55 21.26 -13.04
C LEU A 338 -10.14 21.46 -11.62
N ARG A 339 -9.64 20.70 -10.64
CA ARG A 339 -10.15 20.71 -9.25
C ARG A 339 -9.60 21.87 -8.42
N VAL A 340 -8.34 22.25 -8.62
CA VAL A 340 -7.65 23.25 -7.77
C VAL A 340 -7.09 24.46 -8.52
N GLY A 341 -7.22 24.49 -9.84
CA GLY A 341 -6.72 25.56 -10.71
C GLY A 341 -5.31 25.33 -11.25
N VAL A 342 -5.11 25.72 -12.51
CA VAL A 342 -3.82 25.62 -13.24
C VAL A 342 -2.67 26.28 -12.48
N LYS A 343 -2.88 27.51 -11.99
CA LYS A 343 -1.82 28.28 -11.30
C LYS A 343 -1.34 27.60 -10.02
N GLY A 344 -2.25 26.97 -9.27
CA GLY A 344 -1.90 26.22 -8.06
C GLY A 344 -0.99 25.04 -8.36
N VAL A 345 -1.39 24.17 -9.30
CA VAL A 345 -0.61 22.98 -9.69
C VAL A 345 0.77 23.37 -10.24
N TYR A 346 0.85 24.42 -11.07
CA TYR A 346 2.13 24.92 -11.58
C TYR A 346 3.05 25.43 -10.47
N LEU A 347 2.51 26.12 -9.45
CA LEU A 347 3.29 26.56 -8.29
C LEU A 347 3.74 25.39 -7.40
N MET A 348 2.94 24.33 -7.28
CA MET A 348 3.30 23.10 -6.57
C MET A 348 4.46 22.38 -7.27
N ASP A 349 4.37 22.17 -8.58
CA ASP A 349 5.43 21.56 -9.39
C ASP A 349 6.73 22.38 -9.34
N ARG A 350 6.64 23.72 -9.48
CA ARG A 350 7.80 24.62 -9.36
C ARG A 350 8.41 24.66 -7.95
N TRP A 351 7.62 24.46 -6.89
CA TRP A 351 8.15 24.32 -5.52
C TRP A 351 8.87 22.97 -5.37
N LEU A 352 8.27 21.88 -5.83
CA LEU A 352 8.82 20.52 -5.73
C LEU A 352 10.14 20.39 -6.50
N ARG A 353 10.19 20.82 -7.77
CA ARG A 353 11.43 20.85 -8.58
C ARG A 353 12.55 21.64 -7.91
N ARG A 354 12.22 22.73 -7.21
CA ARG A 354 13.20 23.55 -6.48
C ARG A 354 13.74 22.80 -5.26
N LYS A 355 12.86 22.26 -4.41
CA LYS A 355 13.27 21.49 -3.22
C LYS A 355 14.18 20.32 -3.56
N LEU A 356 13.88 19.61 -4.64
CA LEU A 356 14.73 18.54 -5.14
C LEU A 356 16.06 19.11 -5.68
N ARG A 357 16.05 20.16 -6.50
CA ARG A 357 17.29 20.78 -7.02
C ARG A 357 18.23 21.28 -5.91
N ASP A 358 17.66 21.79 -4.82
CA ASP A 358 18.38 22.27 -3.63
C ASP A 358 18.83 21.11 -2.69
N ASN A 359 18.55 19.84 -3.05
CA ASN A 359 18.71 18.63 -2.22
C ASN A 359 18.11 18.80 -0.81
N ALA A 360 16.92 19.39 -0.72
CA ALA A 360 16.24 19.59 0.56
C ALA A 360 15.96 18.24 1.25
N PRO A 361 16.28 18.09 2.56
CA PRO A 361 15.96 16.89 3.32
C PRO A 361 14.49 16.52 3.23
N TYR A 362 14.19 15.23 3.05
CA TYR A 362 12.82 14.78 2.76
C TYR A 362 11.84 15.06 3.90
N ASP A 363 12.29 15.00 5.15
CA ASP A 363 11.52 15.41 6.32
C ASP A 363 11.05 16.87 6.23
N GLN A 364 11.90 17.77 5.72
CA GLN A 364 11.56 19.19 5.54
C GLN A 364 10.61 19.40 4.35
N ILE A 365 10.78 18.63 3.27
CA ILE A 365 9.81 18.60 2.15
C ILE A 365 8.42 18.19 2.67
N VAL A 366 8.34 17.12 3.47
CA VAL A 366 7.07 16.63 4.03
C VAL A 366 6.49 17.58 5.08
N ARG A 367 7.34 18.20 5.91
CA ARG A 367 6.92 19.25 6.85
C ARG A 367 6.23 20.40 6.13
N GLU A 368 6.89 20.99 5.14
CA GLU A 368 6.33 22.09 4.35
C GLU A 368 5.02 21.73 3.64
N ILE A 369 4.85 20.46 3.22
CA ILE A 369 3.60 19.96 2.65
C ILE A 369 2.49 19.89 3.71
N LEU A 370 2.74 19.20 4.83
CA LEU A 370 1.71 18.90 5.81
C LEU A 370 1.33 20.11 6.67
N THR A 371 2.27 21.02 6.97
CA THR A 371 2.02 22.25 7.73
C THR A 371 1.71 23.46 6.84
N ALA A 372 1.53 23.29 5.52
CA ALA A 372 1.28 24.36 4.56
C ALA A 372 0.14 25.32 4.98
N THR A 373 0.34 26.63 4.77
CA THR A 373 -0.64 27.71 4.98
C THR A 373 -0.47 28.81 3.92
N GLY A 374 -1.30 29.86 3.96
CA GLY A 374 -1.25 30.99 3.02
C GLY A 374 -2.14 30.81 1.80
N SER A 375 -1.80 31.47 0.69
CA SER A 375 -2.61 31.46 -0.55
C SER A 375 -2.17 30.35 -1.52
N THR A 376 -3.13 29.62 -2.08
CA THR A 376 -2.88 28.65 -3.17
C THR A 376 -2.33 29.27 -4.46
N HIS A 377 -2.31 30.61 -4.58
CA HIS A 377 -1.70 31.34 -5.69
C HIS A 377 -0.32 31.95 -5.38
N MET A 378 0.20 31.71 -4.18
CA MET A 378 1.53 32.19 -3.73
C MET A 378 2.41 31.05 -3.21
N HIS A 379 1.84 30.04 -2.54
CA HIS A 379 2.56 28.90 -1.99
C HIS A 379 1.98 27.59 -2.55
N GLY A 380 2.80 26.83 -3.28
CA GLY A 380 2.43 25.60 -3.97
C GLY A 380 1.90 24.48 -3.05
N PRO A 381 2.59 24.14 -1.94
CA PRO A 381 2.15 23.11 -1.00
C PRO A 381 0.71 23.28 -0.47
N THR A 382 0.25 24.52 -0.29
CA THR A 382 -1.11 24.84 0.18
C THR A 382 -2.21 24.34 -0.76
N VAL A 383 -1.87 24.12 -2.03
CA VAL A 383 -2.78 23.58 -3.05
C VAL A 383 -3.19 22.13 -2.71
N LEU A 384 -2.36 21.37 -2.00
CA LEU A 384 -2.72 20.04 -1.51
C LEU A 384 -3.82 20.10 -0.43
N MET A 385 -3.79 21.09 0.46
CA MET A 385 -4.86 21.30 1.46
C MET A 385 -6.20 21.68 0.78
N ARG A 386 -6.14 22.40 -0.34
CA ARG A 386 -7.32 22.67 -1.19
C ARG A 386 -7.84 21.42 -1.89
N ASP A 387 -6.96 20.50 -2.30
CA ASP A 387 -7.36 19.20 -2.87
C ASP A 387 -7.96 18.27 -1.81
N LYS A 388 -7.23 18.02 -0.73
CA LYS A 388 -7.66 17.19 0.41
C LYS A 388 -8.44 18.05 1.42
N ARG A 389 -9.53 18.66 0.92
CA ARG A 389 -10.34 19.69 1.59
C ARG A 389 -11.04 19.19 2.86
N VAL A 390 -11.23 17.88 3.02
CA VAL A 390 -11.83 17.24 4.20
C VAL A 390 -10.70 16.68 5.08
N PRO A 391 -10.75 16.86 6.42
CA PRO A 391 -9.72 16.33 7.32
C PRO A 391 -9.50 14.82 7.20
N ALA A 392 -10.56 14.06 6.89
CA ALA A 392 -10.50 12.63 6.59
C ALA A 392 -9.59 12.33 5.38
N ASP A 393 -9.85 12.95 4.23
CA ASP A 393 -9.05 12.80 3.02
C ASP A 393 -7.58 13.18 3.24
N ALA A 394 -7.31 14.22 4.03
CA ALA A 394 -5.96 14.67 4.36
C ALA A 394 -5.23 13.67 5.28
N GLY A 395 -5.92 13.11 6.27
CA GLY A 395 -5.41 12.03 7.11
C GLY A 395 -5.09 10.76 6.31
N ALA A 396 -6.05 10.30 5.51
CA ALA A 396 -5.91 9.13 4.63
C ALA A 396 -4.73 9.29 3.65
N PHE A 397 -4.66 10.43 2.96
CA PHE A 397 -3.54 10.77 2.07
C PHE A 397 -2.20 10.74 2.81
N THR A 398 -2.13 11.35 3.99
CA THR A 398 -0.89 11.39 4.79
C THR A 398 -0.44 10.00 5.19
N SER A 399 -1.39 9.16 5.65
CA SER A 399 -1.14 7.77 6.01
C SER A 399 -0.55 6.97 4.86
N ARG A 400 -1.20 7.00 3.70
CA ARG A 400 -0.79 6.19 2.57
C ARG A 400 0.51 6.67 1.93
N ILE A 401 0.64 7.97 1.68
CA ILE A 401 1.75 8.51 0.90
C ILE A 401 3.04 8.60 1.72
N PHE A 402 2.96 8.97 2.99
CA PHE A 402 4.13 9.21 3.83
C PHE A 402 4.38 8.12 4.87
N LEU A 403 3.37 7.35 5.30
CA LEU A 403 3.54 6.23 6.24
C LEU A 403 3.46 4.86 5.56
N GLY A 404 2.98 4.78 4.32
CA GLY A 404 2.74 3.51 3.62
C GLY A 404 1.60 2.69 4.21
N VAL A 405 0.75 3.29 5.05
CA VAL A 405 -0.35 2.61 5.74
C VAL A 405 -1.67 3.00 5.07
N ARG A 406 -2.34 2.05 4.43
CA ARG A 406 -3.65 2.25 3.80
C ARG A 406 -4.77 2.15 4.84
N LEU A 407 -5.39 3.28 5.16
CA LEU A 407 -6.52 3.37 6.12
C LEU A 407 -7.87 3.57 5.42
N GLU A 408 -7.92 3.68 4.09
CA GLU A 408 -9.14 4.04 3.36
C GLU A 408 -10.30 3.05 3.60
N CYS A 409 -10.02 1.74 3.70
CA CYS A 409 -11.05 0.76 4.06
C CYS A 409 -11.60 0.99 5.48
N ALA A 410 -10.77 1.52 6.40
CA ALA A 410 -11.16 1.84 7.77
C ALA A 410 -12.16 3.01 7.87
N GLN A 411 -12.33 3.81 6.81
CA GLN A 411 -13.27 4.94 6.78
C GLN A 411 -14.72 4.53 7.08
N CYS A 412 -15.17 3.37 6.56
CA CYS A 412 -16.57 2.94 6.63
C CYS A 412 -16.82 1.77 7.59
N HIS A 413 -15.83 0.88 7.75
CA HIS A 413 -15.88 -0.31 8.60
C HIS A 413 -14.46 -0.73 8.98
N HIS A 414 -14.29 -1.70 9.86
CA HIS A 414 -12.95 -2.17 10.27
C HIS A 414 -12.22 -2.90 9.14
N HIS A 415 -10.89 -2.76 9.06
CA HIS A 415 -10.14 -3.24 7.91
C HIS A 415 -10.28 -4.78 7.72
N PRO A 416 -10.64 -5.30 6.52
CA PRO A 416 -10.96 -6.72 6.34
C PRO A 416 -9.83 -7.73 6.54
N SER A 417 -8.58 -7.28 6.63
CA SER A 417 -7.40 -8.13 6.85
C SER A 417 -6.32 -7.51 7.74
N GLU A 418 -6.63 -6.44 8.49
CA GLU A 418 -5.65 -5.74 9.35
C GLU A 418 -6.32 -5.26 10.64
N LYS A 419 -5.50 -4.83 11.60
CA LYS A 419 -5.91 -4.26 12.88
C LYS A 419 -6.55 -2.87 12.84
N TRP A 420 -6.52 -2.19 11.69
CA TRP A 420 -6.92 -0.77 11.60
C TRP A 420 -8.42 -0.55 11.72
N GLY A 421 -8.80 0.38 12.61
CA GLY A 421 -10.19 0.71 12.87
C GLY A 421 -10.66 2.07 12.40
N GLN A 422 -11.99 2.23 12.41
CA GLN A 422 -12.64 3.49 12.04
C GLN A 422 -12.23 4.62 12.99
N GLU A 423 -11.99 4.29 14.26
CA GLU A 423 -11.37 5.21 15.22
C GLU A 423 -9.98 5.68 14.77
N ASP A 424 -9.06 4.78 14.37
CA ASP A 424 -7.71 5.16 13.92
C ASP A 424 -7.75 6.10 12.69
N TYR A 425 -8.65 5.82 11.74
CA TYR A 425 -8.87 6.66 10.57
C TYR A 425 -9.28 8.10 10.96
N TYR A 426 -10.27 8.25 11.82
CA TYR A 426 -10.75 9.58 12.23
C TYR A 426 -9.88 10.25 13.31
N GLN A 427 -9.07 9.49 14.06
CA GLN A 427 -8.03 10.00 14.97
C GLN A 427 -6.85 10.62 14.19
N LEU A 428 -6.42 10.01 13.08
CA LEU A 428 -5.45 10.62 12.18
C LEU A 428 -6.04 11.84 11.46
N ALA A 429 -7.31 11.79 11.06
CA ALA A 429 -8.01 12.94 10.50
C ALA A 429 -8.09 14.14 11.48
N ALA A 430 -8.12 13.88 12.80
CA ALA A 430 -8.22 14.92 13.82
C ALA A 430 -7.06 15.93 13.78
N PHE A 431 -5.86 15.52 13.34
CA PHE A 431 -4.73 16.45 13.14
C PHE A 431 -5.03 17.58 12.14
N PHE A 432 -5.94 17.35 11.19
CA PHE A 432 -6.32 18.33 10.17
C PHE A 432 -7.61 19.10 10.51
N GLY A 433 -8.28 18.78 11.63
CA GLY A 433 -9.58 19.36 12.02
C GLY A 433 -9.57 20.87 12.32
N SER A 434 -8.41 21.44 12.64
CA SER A 434 -8.22 22.87 12.93
C SER A 434 -7.94 23.74 11.69
N MET A 435 -7.86 23.14 10.49
CA MET A 435 -7.65 23.91 9.26
C MET A 435 -8.89 24.71 8.86
N LYS A 436 -8.70 26.01 8.65
CA LYS A 436 -9.70 26.95 8.12
C LYS A 436 -9.29 27.42 6.74
N ARG A 437 -10.27 27.99 6.02
CA ARG A 437 -10.11 28.49 4.66
C ARG A 437 -11.01 29.68 4.36
N LYS A 438 -10.54 30.58 3.49
CA LYS A 438 -11.28 31.74 2.97
C LYS A 438 -11.04 31.89 1.47
N GLY A 439 -12.12 31.98 0.70
CA GLY A 439 -12.10 32.10 -0.77
C GLY A 439 -13.38 31.53 -1.39
N GLN A 440 -13.49 31.55 -2.72
CA GLN A 440 -14.65 30.98 -3.43
C GLN A 440 -14.67 29.43 -3.43
N GLY A 441 -13.55 28.78 -3.06
CA GLY A 441 -13.46 27.32 -2.98
C GLY A 441 -13.30 26.64 -4.34
N ILE A 442 -13.87 25.45 -4.47
CA ILE A 442 -13.84 24.65 -5.71
C ILE A 442 -15.10 24.94 -6.52
N SER A 443 -14.93 25.54 -7.70
CA SER A 443 -15.98 25.79 -8.68
C SER A 443 -15.71 24.96 -9.93
N THR A 444 -16.71 24.19 -10.38
CA THR A 444 -16.68 23.49 -11.66
C THR A 444 -17.15 24.43 -12.78
N PRO A 445 -16.61 24.34 -14.01
CA PRO A 445 -15.63 23.36 -14.49
C PRO A 445 -14.15 23.74 -14.26
N ILE A 446 -13.85 24.99 -13.86
CA ILE A 446 -12.48 25.47 -13.64
C ILE A 446 -12.39 26.25 -12.33
N SER A 447 -11.66 25.72 -11.36
CA SER A 447 -11.43 26.40 -10.09
C SER A 447 -10.32 27.47 -10.22
N GLY A 448 -10.68 28.65 -10.71
CA GLY A 448 -9.73 29.72 -11.08
C GLY A 448 -9.26 30.64 -9.94
N GLU A 449 -10.02 30.79 -8.86
CA GLU A 449 -9.77 31.81 -7.82
C GLU A 449 -8.82 31.34 -6.70
N PRO A 450 -8.06 32.24 -6.04
CA PRO A 450 -7.24 31.88 -4.88
C PRO A 450 -8.10 31.45 -3.68
N GLU A 451 -7.57 30.50 -2.90
CA GLU A 451 -8.08 30.21 -1.55
C GLU A 451 -6.93 30.39 -0.54
N TYR A 452 -7.26 30.96 0.61
CA TYR A 452 -6.33 31.17 1.72
C TYR A 452 -6.60 30.13 2.79
N TRP A 453 -5.59 29.33 3.14
CA TRP A 453 -5.67 28.28 4.16
C TRP A 453 -4.80 28.65 5.36
N TYR A 454 -5.32 28.42 6.56
CA TYR A 454 -4.62 28.75 7.80
C TYR A 454 -5.11 27.84 8.92
N TRP A 455 -4.21 27.52 9.85
CA TRP A 455 -4.61 26.95 11.13
C TRP A 455 -5.31 28.02 11.98
N GLN A 456 -6.34 27.63 12.71
CA GLN A 456 -6.94 28.43 13.77
C GLN A 456 -7.34 27.48 14.90
N ALA A 457 -7.00 27.85 16.14
CA ALA A 457 -7.38 27.09 17.33
C ALA A 457 -8.86 26.69 17.33
N GLY A 458 -9.12 25.40 17.64
CA GLY A 458 -10.45 24.81 17.59
C GLY A 458 -10.88 24.27 16.23
N GLY A 459 -11.94 23.47 16.24
CA GLY A 459 -12.24 22.52 15.17
C GLY A 459 -12.14 21.11 15.74
N THR A 460 -13.00 20.21 15.26
CA THR A 460 -13.10 18.84 15.75
C THR A 460 -13.42 17.91 14.60
N VAL A 461 -12.90 16.70 14.63
CA VAL A 461 -13.39 15.59 13.82
C VAL A 461 -14.26 14.73 14.73
N LYS A 462 -15.42 14.30 14.23
CA LYS A 462 -16.30 13.38 14.95
C LYS A 462 -16.30 12.01 14.28
N HIS A 463 -16.33 10.96 15.09
CA HIS A 463 -16.56 9.61 14.61
C HIS A 463 -18.01 9.50 14.06
N PRO A 464 -18.23 8.97 12.85
CA PRO A 464 -19.51 9.07 12.16
C PRO A 464 -20.63 8.23 12.80
N VAL A 465 -20.27 7.16 13.52
CA VAL A 465 -21.24 6.24 14.15
C VAL A 465 -21.52 6.61 15.60
N SER A 466 -20.50 6.93 16.40
CA SER A 466 -20.65 7.24 17.83
C SER A 466 -20.87 8.72 18.14
N GLY A 467 -20.54 9.61 17.20
CA GLY A 467 -20.62 11.07 17.39
C GLY A 467 -19.54 11.66 18.31
N GLU A 468 -18.64 10.83 18.85
CA GLU A 468 -17.54 11.23 19.72
C GLU A 468 -16.54 12.13 18.99
N VAL A 469 -15.98 13.11 19.71
CA VAL A 469 -14.90 13.97 19.20
C VAL A 469 -13.58 13.21 19.28
N MET A 470 -12.97 12.95 18.13
CA MET A 470 -11.70 12.23 18.02
C MET A 470 -10.53 13.10 18.49
N LYS A 471 -9.70 12.53 19.36
CA LYS A 471 -8.42 13.11 19.77
C LYS A 471 -7.33 12.76 18.74
N PRO A 472 -6.36 13.65 18.47
CA PRO A 472 -5.25 13.33 17.58
C PRO A 472 -4.41 12.15 18.11
N LYS A 473 -4.31 11.10 17.29
CA LYS A 473 -3.45 9.94 17.50
C LYS A 473 -3.00 9.41 16.12
N PRO A 474 -1.69 9.24 15.88
CA PRO A 474 -1.19 8.70 14.63
C PRO A 474 -1.28 7.16 14.62
N PRO A 475 -1.16 6.50 13.46
CA PRO A 475 -1.24 5.04 13.36
C PRO A 475 -0.19 4.35 14.25
N ASP A 476 -0.61 3.37 15.05
CA ASP A 476 0.20 2.68 16.08
C ASP A 476 0.90 3.58 17.12
N GLY A 477 0.68 4.89 17.12
CA GLY A 477 1.30 5.81 18.06
C GLY A 477 0.47 6.06 19.33
N PRO A 478 1.08 6.72 20.33
CA PRO A 478 0.36 7.23 21.49
C PRO A 478 -0.59 8.37 21.07
N PHE A 479 -1.59 8.67 21.91
CA PHE A 479 -2.30 9.95 21.81
C PHE A 479 -1.30 11.09 21.98
N ILE A 480 -1.40 12.10 21.13
CA ILE A 480 -0.57 13.30 21.21
C ILE A 480 -1.42 14.42 21.82
N ASP A 481 -1.08 14.85 23.04
CA ASP A 481 -1.71 16.00 23.66
C ASP A 481 -1.12 17.28 23.07
N VAL A 482 -1.87 17.90 22.16
CA VAL A 482 -1.46 19.12 21.46
C VAL A 482 -2.04 20.34 22.21
N PRO A 483 -1.19 21.28 22.68
CA PRO A 483 -1.67 22.53 23.28
C PRO A 483 -2.63 23.28 22.35
N LYS A 484 -3.67 23.90 22.93
CA LYS A 484 -4.77 24.52 22.16
C LYS A 484 -4.34 25.65 21.21
N ASP A 485 -3.18 26.24 21.49
CA ASP A 485 -2.51 27.31 20.75
C ASP A 485 -1.50 26.82 19.71
N GLN A 486 -1.34 25.50 19.55
CA GLN A 486 -0.43 24.88 18.58
C GLN A 486 -1.17 24.17 17.44
N ASP A 487 -0.49 24.04 16.29
CA ASP A 487 -1.01 23.32 15.13
C ASP A 487 -0.76 21.80 15.28
N PRO A 488 -1.81 20.96 15.40
CA PRO A 488 -1.63 19.51 15.52
C PRO A 488 -0.83 18.91 14.37
N ARG A 489 -0.88 19.50 13.16
CA ARG A 489 -0.12 19.01 12.00
C ARG A 489 1.39 19.09 12.23
N ALA A 490 1.87 20.05 13.01
CA ALA A 490 3.29 20.12 13.37
C ALA A 490 3.68 18.93 14.24
N ALA A 491 2.90 18.64 15.29
CA ALA A 491 3.13 17.50 16.18
C ALA A 491 3.02 16.14 15.46
N LEU A 492 2.15 16.03 14.44
CA LEU A 492 2.13 14.85 13.55
C LEU A 492 3.46 14.69 12.81
N VAL A 493 3.98 15.75 12.20
CA VAL A 493 5.28 15.70 11.49
C VAL A 493 6.43 15.42 12.46
N ASP A 494 6.39 15.98 13.67
CA ASP A 494 7.39 15.70 14.72
C ASP A 494 7.40 14.21 15.10
N TRP A 495 6.23 13.58 15.23
CA TRP A 495 6.11 12.13 15.40
C TRP A 495 6.58 11.34 14.16
N MET A 496 6.37 11.84 12.94
CA MET A 496 6.83 11.17 11.71
C MET A 496 8.35 11.07 11.63
N VAL A 497 9.07 12.10 12.11
CA VAL A 497 10.55 12.16 12.05
C VAL A 497 11.23 11.58 13.29
N ASP A 498 10.44 11.13 14.28
CA ASP A 498 10.93 10.54 15.52
C ASP A 498 11.84 9.31 15.25
N PRO A 499 12.96 9.14 15.99
CA PRO A 499 13.86 8.00 15.81
C PRO A 499 13.19 6.63 15.93
N GLU A 500 12.13 6.51 16.73
CA GLU A 500 11.38 5.26 16.94
C GLU A 500 10.20 5.10 15.97
N ASN A 501 9.94 6.08 15.09
CA ASN A 501 8.88 5.96 14.08
C ASN A 501 9.14 4.75 13.15
N PRO A 502 8.21 3.77 13.05
CA PRO A 502 8.41 2.55 12.28
C PRO A 502 7.96 2.69 10.81
N PHE A 503 7.35 3.81 10.42
CA PHE A 503 6.69 3.97 9.13
C PHE A 503 7.43 4.91 8.18
N PHE A 504 7.64 6.16 8.58
CA PHE A 504 7.99 7.27 7.68
C PHE A 504 9.25 6.99 6.83
N ALA A 505 10.33 6.57 7.50
CA ALA A 505 11.57 6.21 6.83
C ALA A 505 11.45 4.93 5.98
N ARG A 506 10.74 3.90 6.47
CA ARG A 506 10.52 2.64 5.74
C ARG A 506 9.72 2.88 4.45
N ALA A 507 8.65 3.67 4.52
CA ALA A 507 7.78 3.98 3.39
C ALA A 507 8.54 4.65 2.24
N LEU A 508 9.37 5.66 2.53
CA LEU A 508 10.15 6.30 1.47
C LEU A 508 11.24 5.38 0.90
N VAL A 509 12.07 4.73 1.74
CA VAL A 509 13.18 3.92 1.20
C VAL A 509 12.65 2.72 0.40
N ASN A 510 11.49 2.17 0.76
CA ASN A 510 10.80 1.15 -0.02
C ASN A 510 10.33 1.68 -1.38
N ARG A 511 9.77 2.89 -1.44
CA ARG A 511 9.37 3.52 -2.70
C ARG A 511 10.57 3.85 -3.58
N LEU A 512 11.68 4.34 -3.01
CA LEU A 512 12.94 4.55 -3.73
C LEU A 512 13.47 3.22 -4.29
N TRP A 513 13.51 2.18 -3.46
CA TRP A 513 13.90 0.83 -3.87
C TRP A 513 13.05 0.32 -5.04
N GLY A 514 11.73 0.43 -4.95
CA GLY A 514 10.81 0.08 -6.03
C GLY A 514 11.08 0.83 -7.33
N LYS A 515 11.50 2.11 -7.29
CA LYS A 515 11.91 2.83 -8.52
C LYS A 515 13.19 2.26 -9.17
N PHE A 516 14.20 1.87 -8.39
CA PHE A 516 15.45 1.29 -8.94
C PHE A 516 15.34 -0.19 -9.34
N PHE A 517 14.49 -0.98 -8.67
CA PHE A 517 14.38 -2.42 -8.90
C PHE A 517 13.11 -2.86 -9.64
N GLY A 518 12.11 -1.98 -9.74
CA GLY A 518 10.81 -2.25 -10.40
C GLY A 518 9.76 -2.89 -9.48
N VAL A 519 10.19 -3.35 -8.30
CA VAL A 519 9.34 -3.94 -7.26
C VAL A 519 9.90 -3.54 -5.89
N GLY A 520 9.02 -3.14 -4.97
CA GLY A 520 9.38 -2.81 -3.60
C GLY A 520 9.82 -4.04 -2.80
N ILE A 521 10.41 -3.79 -1.62
CA ILE A 521 10.65 -4.81 -0.59
C ILE A 521 9.31 -5.19 0.07
N VAL A 522 8.44 -4.20 0.24
CA VAL A 522 6.99 -4.38 0.35
C VAL A 522 6.39 -3.97 -1.00
N GLU A 523 5.55 -4.83 -1.60
CA GLU A 523 4.86 -4.57 -2.86
C GLU A 523 3.36 -4.83 -2.68
N PRO A 524 2.45 -3.89 -3.03
CA PRO A 524 2.69 -2.54 -3.53
C PRO A 524 3.49 -1.66 -2.56
N VAL A 525 4.24 -0.69 -3.12
CA VAL A 525 5.24 0.09 -2.36
C VAL A 525 4.69 0.95 -1.22
N ASP A 526 3.37 1.17 -1.19
CA ASP A 526 2.60 1.95 -0.22
C ASP A 526 1.59 1.09 0.56
N ASP A 527 1.84 -0.22 0.68
CA ASP A 527 0.91 -1.21 1.26
C ASP A 527 1.53 -1.99 2.43
N PHE A 528 2.01 -1.26 3.44
CA PHE A 528 2.61 -1.81 4.65
C PHE A 528 1.53 -2.39 5.57
N ARG A 529 1.49 -3.72 5.63
CA ARG A 529 0.44 -4.49 6.29
C ARG A 529 1.04 -5.76 6.90
N ALA A 530 0.47 -6.26 7.99
CA ALA A 530 0.90 -7.53 8.57
C ALA A 530 0.70 -8.68 7.57
N SER A 531 -0.41 -8.63 6.82
CA SER A 531 -0.75 -9.52 5.70
C SER A 531 0.11 -9.35 4.43
N ASN A 532 0.96 -8.31 4.37
CA ASN A 532 1.88 -8.04 3.26
C ASN A 532 3.30 -7.70 3.79
N PRO A 533 4.01 -8.69 4.38
CA PRO A 533 5.30 -8.46 5.01
C PRO A 533 6.40 -8.17 3.97
N PRO A 534 7.51 -7.50 4.37
CA PRO A 534 8.62 -7.25 3.48
C PRO A 534 9.34 -8.56 3.09
N THR A 535 9.69 -8.72 1.81
CA THR A 535 10.50 -9.85 1.30
C THR A 535 11.89 -9.91 1.93
N ASN A 536 12.40 -8.77 2.40
CA ASN A 536 13.64 -8.66 3.16
C ASN A 536 13.53 -7.58 4.24
N GLU A 537 12.84 -7.89 5.33
CA GLU A 537 12.65 -7.00 6.48
C GLU A 537 13.98 -6.48 7.08
N PRO A 538 15.05 -7.29 7.25
CA PRO A 538 16.36 -6.79 7.69
C PRO A 538 17.02 -5.76 6.76
N LEU A 539 16.84 -5.89 5.44
CA LEU A 539 17.32 -4.91 4.46
C LEU A 539 16.55 -3.58 4.59
N LEU A 540 15.22 -3.66 4.66
CA LEU A 540 14.33 -2.50 4.77
C LEU A 540 14.62 -1.71 6.06
N ASP A 541 14.84 -2.41 7.17
CA ASP A 541 15.24 -1.80 8.45
C ASP A 541 16.60 -1.13 8.39
N TRP A 542 17.58 -1.77 7.72
CA TRP A 542 18.88 -1.15 7.54
C TRP A 542 18.78 0.12 6.71
N LEU A 543 18.08 0.09 5.56
CA LEU A 543 17.84 1.26 4.71
C LEU A 543 17.14 2.39 5.47
N ALA A 544 16.10 2.08 6.25
CA ALA A 544 15.36 3.08 7.02
C ALA A 544 16.19 3.71 8.14
N LYS A 545 17.01 2.92 8.86
CA LYS A 545 17.94 3.41 9.89
C LYS A 545 19.05 4.26 9.27
N ASP A 546 19.60 3.82 8.14
CA ASP A 546 20.67 4.52 7.43
C ASP A 546 20.18 5.85 6.83
N PHE A 547 18.94 5.90 6.33
CA PHE A 547 18.28 7.12 5.85
C PHE A 547 18.04 8.14 6.98
N LYS A 548 17.52 7.70 8.14
CA LYS A 548 17.38 8.55 9.35
C LYS A 548 18.73 9.09 9.82
N LYS A 549 19.76 8.22 9.90
CA LYS A 549 21.13 8.59 10.29
C LYS A 549 21.73 9.69 9.42
N HIS A 550 21.42 9.69 8.12
CA HIS A 550 21.91 10.69 7.16
C HIS A 550 20.89 11.80 6.89
N LYS A 551 20.06 12.15 7.89
CA LYS A 551 19.17 13.32 7.89
C LYS A 551 18.27 13.38 6.65
N TYR A 552 17.68 12.24 6.28
CA TYR A 552 16.69 12.15 5.21
C TYR A 552 17.18 12.62 3.81
N ASP A 553 18.49 12.50 3.53
CA ASP A 553 19.08 12.81 2.22
C ASP A 553 18.71 11.77 1.14
N LEU A 554 18.01 12.24 0.12
CA LEU A 554 17.56 11.43 -1.03
C LEU A 554 18.73 10.97 -1.90
N LYS A 555 19.57 11.91 -2.39
CA LYS A 555 20.67 11.60 -3.32
C LYS A 555 21.67 10.64 -2.70
N ARG A 556 22.03 10.83 -1.43
CA ARG A 556 22.94 9.94 -0.70
C ARG A 556 22.36 8.52 -0.57
N THR A 557 21.05 8.38 -0.41
CA THR A 557 20.38 7.07 -0.34
C THR A 557 20.36 6.38 -1.71
N MET A 558 20.06 7.13 -2.78
CA MET A 558 20.18 6.66 -4.16
C MET A 558 21.62 6.21 -4.47
N ARG A 559 22.63 7.00 -4.06
CA ARG A 559 24.05 6.67 -4.21
C ARG A 559 24.40 5.32 -3.58
N VAL A 560 23.90 5.04 -2.37
CA VAL A 560 24.13 3.76 -1.68
C VAL A 560 23.47 2.60 -2.40
N ILE A 561 22.24 2.76 -2.88
CA ILE A 561 21.55 1.76 -3.71
C ILE A 561 22.35 1.48 -4.99
N MET A 562 22.71 2.51 -5.75
CA MET A 562 23.39 2.35 -7.05
C MET A 562 24.81 1.76 -6.94
N ASN A 563 25.49 1.96 -5.81
CA ASN A 563 26.80 1.37 -5.55
C ASN A 563 26.74 -0.10 -5.07
N SER A 564 25.56 -0.64 -4.75
CA SER A 564 25.41 -2.07 -4.41
C SER A 564 25.75 -2.97 -5.61
N ARG A 565 26.35 -4.13 -5.35
CA ARG A 565 26.54 -5.19 -6.35
C ARG A 565 25.20 -5.73 -6.86
N ILE A 566 24.14 -5.69 -6.03
CA ILE A 566 22.76 -6.04 -6.42
C ILE A 566 22.22 -5.11 -7.51
N TYR A 567 22.29 -3.78 -7.34
CA TYR A 567 21.86 -2.84 -8.40
C TYR A 567 22.64 -3.02 -9.71
N GLN A 568 23.92 -3.39 -9.61
CA GLN A 568 24.81 -3.56 -10.76
C GLN A 568 24.75 -4.94 -11.43
N THR A 569 23.78 -5.78 -11.10
CA THR A 569 23.65 -7.12 -11.66
C THR A 569 22.99 -7.13 -13.05
N SER A 570 23.32 -8.07 -13.93
CA SER A 570 22.67 -8.18 -15.25
C SER A 570 21.20 -8.64 -15.12
N SER A 571 20.39 -8.37 -16.15
CA SER A 571 19.05 -8.96 -16.30
C SER A 571 19.05 -10.37 -16.93
N VAL A 572 20.21 -10.86 -17.39
CA VAL A 572 20.38 -12.26 -17.79
C VAL A 572 20.27 -13.16 -16.56
N ALA A 573 19.33 -14.12 -16.59
CA ALA A 573 19.11 -15.06 -15.50
C ALA A 573 20.14 -16.20 -15.51
N ASN A 574 20.47 -16.68 -14.32
CA ASN A 574 21.13 -17.98 -14.12
C ASN A 574 20.08 -19.06 -13.79
N LYS A 575 20.52 -20.33 -13.67
CA LYS A 575 19.63 -21.47 -13.43
C LYS A 575 18.81 -21.38 -12.13
N THR A 576 19.27 -20.63 -11.14
CA THR A 576 18.63 -20.53 -9.81
C THR A 576 17.61 -19.40 -9.72
N ASN A 577 17.75 -18.35 -10.54
CA ASN A 577 16.97 -17.11 -10.42
C ASN A 577 16.06 -16.80 -11.62
N VAL A 578 15.89 -17.76 -12.55
CA VAL A 578 15.04 -17.58 -13.75
C VAL A 578 13.58 -17.25 -13.43
N GLY A 579 13.06 -17.77 -12.32
CA GLY A 579 11.74 -17.44 -11.77
C GLY A 579 11.77 -16.44 -10.60
N ASP A 580 12.92 -15.81 -10.30
CA ASP A 580 12.93 -14.75 -9.29
C ASP A 580 12.45 -13.43 -9.89
N GLU A 581 11.47 -12.84 -9.20
CA GLU A 581 10.83 -11.57 -9.52
C GLU A 581 10.74 -10.64 -8.31
N ARG A 582 11.21 -11.05 -7.12
CA ARG A 582 11.00 -10.31 -5.85
C ARG A 582 12.19 -10.30 -4.89
N ASN A 583 13.21 -11.12 -5.11
CA ASN A 583 14.38 -11.25 -4.22
C ASN A 583 15.65 -10.59 -4.76
N TYR A 584 15.56 -9.90 -5.91
CA TYR A 584 16.66 -9.12 -6.51
C TYR A 584 17.89 -9.96 -6.86
N ALA A 585 17.71 -11.24 -7.17
CA ALA A 585 18.78 -12.10 -7.65
C ALA A 585 19.22 -11.74 -9.09
N ARG A 586 18.41 -10.98 -9.84
CA ARG A 586 18.75 -10.39 -11.14
C ARG A 586 18.15 -8.99 -11.25
N SER A 587 18.57 -8.22 -12.25
CA SER A 587 17.87 -6.98 -12.59
C SER A 587 16.61 -7.31 -13.37
N ILE A 588 15.46 -6.79 -12.94
CA ILE A 588 14.19 -6.97 -13.66
C ILE A 588 14.15 -5.92 -14.78
N ARG A 589 13.80 -6.35 -15.99
CA ARG A 589 13.64 -5.46 -17.14
C ARG A 589 12.39 -4.63 -16.96
N ARG A 590 12.53 -3.30 -17.00
CA ARG A 590 11.48 -2.33 -16.68
C ARG A 590 11.15 -1.51 -17.92
N ARG A 591 9.87 -1.33 -18.23
CA ARG A 591 9.41 -0.46 -19.32
C ARG A 591 9.79 1.00 -19.02
N LEU A 592 10.18 1.75 -20.05
CA LEU A 592 10.33 3.20 -19.93
C LEU A 592 8.96 3.86 -19.70
N GLY A 593 8.89 4.74 -18.69
CA GLY A 593 7.71 5.60 -18.46
C GLY A 593 7.50 6.59 -19.61
N ALA A 594 6.27 7.05 -19.79
CA ALA A 594 5.84 7.90 -20.91
C ALA A 594 6.79 9.06 -21.29
N GLU A 595 7.22 9.84 -20.30
CA GLU A 595 8.09 10.99 -20.47
C GLU A 595 9.51 10.58 -20.83
N ALA A 596 10.06 9.55 -20.15
CA ALA A 596 11.38 9.01 -20.45
C ALA A 596 11.43 8.39 -21.86
N MET A 597 10.34 7.74 -22.28
CA MET A 597 10.20 7.17 -23.61
C MET A 597 10.09 8.25 -24.70
N SER A 598 9.33 9.32 -24.48
CA SER A 598 9.25 10.46 -25.42
C SER A 598 10.58 11.21 -25.53
N ASP A 599 11.28 11.37 -24.40
CA ASP A 599 12.64 11.95 -24.37
C ASP A 599 13.68 11.01 -25.02
N ALA A 600 13.53 9.68 -24.90
CA ALA A 600 14.37 8.71 -25.61
C ALA A 600 14.15 8.75 -27.13
N VAL A 601 12.91 8.85 -27.60
CA VAL A 601 12.60 9.09 -29.02
C VAL A 601 13.21 10.43 -29.48
N THR A 602 13.13 11.47 -28.64
CA THR A 602 13.77 12.77 -28.91
C THR A 602 15.29 12.63 -29.04
N ARG A 603 15.94 11.85 -28.17
CA ARG A 603 17.38 11.56 -28.22
C ARG A 603 17.79 10.95 -29.56
N VAL A 604 17.11 9.88 -29.98
CA VAL A 604 17.49 9.11 -31.18
C VAL A 604 17.12 9.85 -32.47
N THR A 605 15.93 10.45 -32.54
CA THR A 605 15.51 11.21 -33.74
C THR A 605 16.22 12.54 -33.88
N GLY A 606 16.74 13.12 -32.78
CA GLY A 606 17.25 14.49 -32.75
C GLY A 606 16.17 15.58 -32.89
N MET A 607 14.89 15.19 -32.99
CA MET A 607 13.76 16.08 -33.19
C MET A 607 12.92 16.16 -31.91
N PRO A 608 12.81 17.31 -31.23
CA PRO A 608 11.99 17.44 -30.04
C PRO A 608 10.50 17.35 -30.34
N ASP A 609 9.73 16.85 -29.38
CA ASP A 609 8.27 16.93 -29.39
C ASP A 609 7.79 18.38 -29.16
N THR A 610 6.52 18.65 -29.48
CA THR A 610 5.86 19.94 -29.23
C THR A 610 4.70 19.73 -28.27
N LEU A 611 4.90 20.13 -27.02
CA LEU A 611 3.95 19.92 -25.92
C LEU A 611 3.14 21.20 -25.64
N GLU A 612 1.82 21.06 -25.60
CA GLU A 612 0.85 22.16 -25.42
C GLU A 612 1.11 22.96 -24.13
N GLY A 613 1.36 24.26 -24.25
CA GLY A 613 1.62 25.14 -23.10
C GLY A 613 3.05 25.07 -22.53
N LEU A 614 4.00 24.44 -23.26
CA LEU A 614 5.44 24.49 -22.96
C LEU A 614 6.22 25.12 -24.13
N ALA A 615 7.44 25.58 -23.87
CA ALA A 615 8.32 26.12 -24.90
C ALA A 615 8.79 25.01 -25.86
N LYS A 616 8.97 25.31 -27.14
CA LYS A 616 9.52 24.36 -28.13
C LYS A 616 10.89 23.83 -27.67
N GLY A 617 11.08 22.51 -27.74
CA GLY A 617 12.30 21.85 -27.25
C GLY A 617 12.29 21.50 -25.75
N THR A 618 11.23 21.81 -25.02
CA THR A 618 11.06 21.36 -23.62
C THR A 618 10.91 19.84 -23.56
N ARG A 619 11.69 19.18 -22.69
CA ARG A 619 11.59 17.74 -22.44
C ARG A 619 10.21 17.33 -21.91
N ALA A 620 9.76 16.13 -22.27
CA ALA A 620 8.55 15.54 -21.69
C ALA A 620 8.66 15.37 -20.17
N MET A 621 9.87 15.11 -19.63
CA MET A 621 10.09 15.03 -18.17
C MET A 621 9.77 16.33 -17.40
N MET A 622 9.61 17.46 -18.10
CA MET A 622 9.25 18.76 -17.52
C MET A 622 7.74 19.06 -17.58
N THR A 623 6.89 18.10 -17.95
CA THR A 623 5.44 18.27 -17.85
C THR A 623 5.00 18.40 -16.39
N TRP A 624 4.31 19.50 -16.08
CA TRP A 624 3.85 19.85 -14.74
C TRP A 624 2.40 19.44 -14.45
N ASN A 625 1.69 18.84 -15.42
CA ASN A 625 0.36 18.28 -15.24
C ASN A 625 0.08 17.12 -16.23
N THR A 626 -0.97 16.35 -15.93
CA THR A 626 -1.41 15.17 -16.70
C THR A 626 -2.60 15.45 -17.64
N LYS A 627 -3.06 16.70 -17.77
CA LYS A 627 -4.18 17.09 -18.66
C LYS A 627 -3.76 17.67 -20.02
N MET A 628 -2.49 18.03 -20.21
CA MET A 628 -1.94 18.45 -21.52
C MET A 628 -2.15 17.35 -22.57
N ARG A 629 -2.65 17.67 -23.76
CA ARG A 629 -2.96 16.67 -24.80
C ARG A 629 -1.69 16.02 -25.37
N SER A 630 -1.52 14.71 -25.23
CA SER A 630 -0.46 13.96 -25.95
C SER A 630 -0.78 12.47 -26.07
N VAL A 631 -1.21 12.07 -27.27
CA VAL A 631 -1.47 10.66 -27.62
C VAL A 631 -0.30 9.75 -27.28
N PHE A 632 0.94 10.24 -27.43
CA PHE A 632 2.14 9.47 -27.08
C PHE A 632 2.21 9.25 -25.56
N LEU A 633 2.11 10.30 -24.75
CA LEU A 633 2.22 10.17 -23.30
C LEU A 633 1.09 9.32 -22.71
N ASP A 634 -0.12 9.47 -23.24
CA ASP A 634 -1.30 8.69 -22.83
C ASP A 634 -1.14 7.21 -23.21
N THR A 635 -0.66 6.91 -24.43
CA THR A 635 -0.35 5.53 -24.88
C THR A 635 0.68 4.83 -24.00
N PHE A 636 1.72 5.55 -23.57
CA PHE A 636 2.78 5.01 -22.72
C PHE A 636 2.47 5.07 -21.21
N GLY A 637 1.22 5.31 -20.83
CA GLY A 637 0.75 5.18 -19.45
C GLY A 637 1.20 6.31 -18.52
N ARG A 638 1.10 7.57 -18.99
CA ARG A 638 1.07 8.73 -18.09
C ARG A 638 -0.13 8.57 -17.11
N PRO A 639 0.00 8.90 -15.81
CA PRO A 639 -1.08 8.74 -14.84
C PRO A 639 -2.36 9.48 -15.25
N ASP A 640 -3.53 8.85 -15.04
CA ASP A 640 -4.78 9.57 -15.23
C ASP A 640 -5.00 10.62 -14.14
N SER A 641 -4.95 11.86 -14.59
CA SER A 641 -5.49 13.06 -13.96
C SER A 641 -6.83 12.95 -13.20
N SER A 642 -7.72 12.02 -13.55
CA SER A 642 -9.04 11.84 -12.92
C SER A 642 -9.04 10.86 -11.75
N ALA A 643 -7.99 10.05 -11.59
CA ALA A 643 -7.90 9.08 -10.51
C ALA A 643 -7.81 9.78 -9.14
N GLU A 644 -8.64 9.36 -8.18
CA GLU A 644 -8.71 10.00 -6.85
C GLU A 644 -7.46 9.75 -5.99
N CYS A 645 -6.79 8.63 -6.26
CA CYS A 645 -5.53 8.24 -5.64
C CYS A 645 -4.37 8.45 -6.62
N PRO A 646 -3.16 8.77 -6.11
CA PRO A 646 -1.95 8.69 -6.92
C PRO A 646 -1.61 7.21 -7.17
N CYS A 647 -2.16 6.67 -8.25
CA CYS A 647 -1.80 5.35 -8.74
C CYS A 647 -0.32 5.36 -9.13
N GLU A 648 0.46 4.41 -8.60
CA GLU A 648 1.76 4.09 -9.19
C GLU A 648 1.52 3.75 -10.68
N ARG A 649 2.39 4.25 -11.57
CA ARG A 649 2.27 4.06 -13.02
C ARG A 649 2.29 2.58 -13.36
N ASP A 650 1.29 2.10 -14.08
CA ASP A 650 1.25 0.72 -14.55
C ASP A 650 2.47 0.43 -15.46
N PRO A 651 3.41 -0.44 -15.03
CA PRO A 651 4.59 -0.76 -15.82
C PRO A 651 4.26 -1.71 -16.98
N SER A 652 3.07 -2.32 -16.99
CA SER A 652 2.68 -3.37 -17.94
C SER A 652 2.84 -2.92 -19.40
N PRO A 653 3.42 -3.77 -20.27
CA PRO A 653 3.46 -3.51 -21.69
C PRO A 653 2.07 -3.70 -22.30
N THR A 654 1.71 -2.88 -23.29
CA THR A 654 0.44 -3.03 -24.02
C THR A 654 0.66 -3.14 -25.52
N ILE A 655 -0.22 -3.87 -26.21
CA ILE A 655 -0.19 -3.98 -27.69
C ILE A 655 -0.30 -2.59 -28.34
N ILE A 656 -1.04 -1.67 -27.71
CA ILE A 656 -1.23 -0.28 -28.19
C ILE A 656 0.11 0.46 -28.24
N GLN A 657 1.01 0.25 -27.26
CA GLN A 657 2.35 0.87 -27.26
C GLN A 657 3.21 0.41 -28.44
N SER A 658 3.24 -0.91 -28.71
CA SER A 658 3.96 -1.47 -29.86
C SER A 658 3.38 -0.97 -31.18
N LEU A 659 2.04 -1.02 -31.33
CA LEU A 659 1.37 -0.51 -32.53
C LEU A 659 1.61 0.99 -32.75
N HIS A 660 1.72 1.78 -31.68
CA HIS A 660 2.02 3.21 -31.80
C HIS A 660 3.45 3.46 -32.33
N LEU A 661 4.47 2.70 -31.88
CA LEU A 661 5.83 2.83 -32.42
C LEU A 661 5.91 2.36 -33.88
N MET A 662 5.11 1.37 -34.26
CA MET A 662 5.12 0.77 -35.60
C MET A 662 4.31 1.55 -36.64
N ASN A 663 3.39 2.45 -36.26
CA ASN A 663 2.41 3.05 -37.18
C ASN A 663 2.14 4.55 -36.94
N SER A 664 2.99 5.26 -36.18
CA SER A 664 2.75 6.68 -35.87
C SER A 664 3.36 7.61 -36.92
N ASP A 665 2.53 8.23 -37.75
CA ASP A 665 2.91 9.28 -38.71
C ASP A 665 3.75 10.39 -38.05
N LYS A 666 3.46 10.71 -36.78
CA LYS A 666 4.21 11.70 -35.99
C LYS A 666 5.62 11.24 -35.63
N LEU A 667 5.83 9.94 -35.43
CA LEU A 667 7.15 9.37 -35.23
C LEU A 667 7.93 9.33 -36.55
N GLU A 668 7.28 8.93 -37.64
CA GLU A 668 7.89 8.92 -38.98
C GLU A 668 8.34 10.32 -39.38
N ALA A 669 7.46 11.32 -39.27
CA ALA A 669 7.76 12.72 -39.55
C ALA A 669 8.96 13.29 -38.74
N ARG A 670 9.25 12.73 -37.55
CA ARG A 670 10.43 13.10 -36.74
C ARG A 670 11.71 12.42 -37.24
N ILE A 671 11.62 11.23 -37.83
CA ILE A 671 12.75 10.46 -38.37
C ILE A 671 13.15 10.98 -39.75
N VAL A 672 12.18 11.27 -40.62
CA VAL A 672 12.42 11.79 -41.99
C VAL A 672 12.60 13.31 -42.05
N SER A 673 12.55 14.00 -40.90
CA SER A 673 12.67 15.46 -40.85
C SER A 673 14.02 15.94 -41.39
N GLY A 674 14.03 16.93 -42.28
CA GLY A 674 15.24 17.46 -42.92
C GLY A 674 16.29 18.07 -41.97
N SER A 675 15.93 18.33 -40.71
CA SER A 675 16.83 18.75 -39.61
C SER A 675 17.10 17.66 -38.56
N GLY A 676 16.54 16.46 -38.75
CA GLY A 676 16.63 15.34 -37.81
C GLY A 676 17.97 14.60 -37.89
N ARG A 677 18.23 13.74 -36.90
CA ARG A 677 19.50 13.01 -36.75
C ARG A 677 19.81 12.14 -37.96
N ALA A 678 18.82 11.47 -38.54
CA ALA A 678 19.01 10.61 -39.70
C ALA A 678 19.61 11.39 -40.89
N VAL A 679 18.97 12.49 -41.24
CA VAL A 679 19.37 13.35 -42.37
C VAL A 679 20.71 14.04 -42.10
N ASN A 680 20.94 14.52 -40.87
CA ASN A 680 22.21 15.16 -40.49
C ASN A 680 23.39 14.17 -40.53
N LEU A 681 23.20 12.91 -40.12
CA LEU A 681 24.23 11.87 -40.21
C LEU A 681 24.46 11.44 -41.66
N ALA A 682 23.40 11.23 -42.44
CA ALA A 682 23.51 10.86 -43.86
C ALA A 682 24.25 11.91 -44.70
N LYS A 683 24.06 13.21 -44.40
CA LYS A 683 24.75 14.34 -45.03
C LYS A 683 26.16 14.60 -44.49
N SER A 684 26.62 13.86 -43.47
CA SER A 684 27.96 14.02 -42.92
C SER A 684 29.00 13.16 -43.64
N GLU A 685 30.27 13.55 -43.55
CA GLU A 685 31.44 12.82 -44.07
C GLU A 685 31.74 11.49 -43.33
N ARG A 686 30.93 11.13 -42.32
CA ARG A 686 31.12 9.89 -41.53
C ARG A 686 30.92 8.65 -42.39
N LYS A 687 31.74 7.62 -42.16
CA LYS A 687 31.55 6.32 -42.84
C LYS A 687 30.27 5.62 -42.35
N PRO A 688 29.66 4.71 -43.14
CA PRO A 688 28.49 3.93 -42.71
C PRO A 688 28.67 3.26 -41.34
N GLU A 689 29.87 2.77 -41.03
CA GLU A 689 30.27 2.19 -39.74
C GLU A 689 30.13 3.19 -38.59
N GLU A 690 30.53 4.44 -38.81
CA GLU A 690 30.55 5.51 -37.80
C GLU A 690 29.17 6.11 -37.59
N ILE A 691 28.31 6.08 -38.61
CA ILE A 691 26.88 6.40 -38.52
C ILE A 691 26.15 5.32 -37.72
N ALA A 692 26.41 4.04 -38.02
CA ALA A 692 25.88 2.92 -37.25
C ALA A 692 26.28 3.02 -35.77
N ASP A 693 27.57 3.20 -35.48
CA ASP A 693 28.09 3.35 -34.12
C ASP A 693 27.40 4.51 -33.38
N GLU A 694 27.22 5.66 -34.04
CA GLU A 694 26.54 6.82 -33.43
C GLU A 694 25.07 6.54 -33.09
N ILE A 695 24.33 5.88 -33.97
CA ILE A 695 22.90 5.56 -33.77
C ILE A 695 22.74 4.52 -32.65
N TYR A 696 23.56 3.48 -32.62
CA TYR A 696 23.55 2.47 -31.55
C TYR A 696 23.92 3.06 -30.18
N LEU A 697 24.93 3.93 -30.11
CA LEU A 697 25.27 4.64 -28.87
C LEU A 697 24.13 5.56 -28.40
N SER A 698 23.38 6.14 -29.33
CA SER A 698 22.23 7.01 -29.05
C SER A 698 20.99 6.25 -28.56
N ALA A 699 20.72 5.07 -29.13
CA ALA A 699 19.51 4.29 -28.86
C ALA A 699 19.71 3.30 -27.70
N TYR A 700 20.85 2.61 -27.66
CA TYR A 700 21.14 1.52 -26.72
C TYR A 700 22.28 1.79 -25.75
N SER A 701 23.08 2.84 -25.97
CA SER A 701 24.27 3.14 -25.14
C SER A 701 25.36 2.06 -25.19
N ARG A 702 25.46 1.39 -26.35
CA ARG A 702 26.52 0.45 -26.72
C ARG A 702 26.92 0.65 -28.18
N PHE A 703 28.02 0.03 -28.60
CA PHE A 703 28.32 -0.18 -30.01
C PHE A 703 27.44 -1.32 -30.59
N PRO A 704 27.21 -1.36 -31.91
CA PRO A 704 26.66 -2.54 -32.55
C PRO A 704 27.61 -3.74 -32.37
N THR A 705 27.03 -4.92 -32.22
CA THR A 705 27.76 -6.19 -32.31
C THR A 705 28.26 -6.42 -33.74
N ALA A 706 29.17 -7.38 -33.94
CA ALA A 706 29.71 -7.70 -35.27
C ALA A 706 28.60 -8.07 -36.28
N ASP A 707 27.61 -8.87 -35.85
CA ASP A 707 26.50 -9.30 -36.71
C ASP A 707 25.54 -8.15 -37.03
N GLU A 708 25.17 -7.33 -36.03
CA GLU A 708 24.39 -6.11 -36.25
C GLU A 708 25.09 -5.15 -37.21
N LYS A 709 26.41 -4.95 -37.03
CA LYS A 709 27.20 -4.07 -37.90
C LYS A 709 27.24 -4.60 -39.33
N LYS A 710 27.40 -5.91 -39.52
CA LYS A 710 27.34 -6.57 -40.83
C LYS A 710 25.99 -6.36 -41.52
N ILE A 711 24.87 -6.50 -40.79
CA ILE A 711 23.51 -6.27 -41.33
C ILE A 711 23.35 -4.81 -41.78
N VAL A 712 23.81 -3.84 -40.97
CA VAL A 712 23.71 -2.42 -41.29
C VAL A 712 24.55 -2.05 -42.53
N LEU A 713 25.79 -2.53 -42.62
CA LEU A 713 26.65 -2.26 -43.77
C LEU A 713 26.08 -2.85 -45.07
N ALA A 714 25.59 -4.09 -45.02
CA ALA A 714 24.93 -4.71 -46.17
C ALA A 714 23.69 -3.93 -46.67
N ALA A 715 23.01 -3.18 -45.79
CA ALA A 715 21.93 -2.30 -46.19
C ALA A 715 22.40 -1.01 -46.88
N TYR A 716 23.57 -0.46 -46.50
CA TYR A 716 24.19 0.67 -47.21
C TYR A 716 24.80 0.28 -48.57
N ASP A 717 25.27 -0.96 -48.70
CA ASP A 717 25.87 -1.49 -49.94
C ASP A 717 24.82 -1.99 -50.97
N ALA A 718 23.53 -1.97 -50.62
CA ALA A 718 22.46 -2.45 -51.51
C ALA A 718 22.30 -1.52 -52.74
N LYS A 719 22.02 -2.13 -53.91
CA LYS A 719 22.10 -1.46 -55.23
C LYS A 719 21.26 -0.18 -55.36
N ASP A 720 20.10 -0.14 -54.70
CA ASP A 720 19.15 0.99 -54.73
C ASP A 720 19.11 1.76 -53.38
N ALA A 721 20.14 1.59 -52.53
CA ALA A 721 20.21 2.20 -51.22
C ALA A 721 20.43 3.72 -51.28
N SER A 722 19.39 4.50 -50.93
CA SER A 722 19.61 5.87 -50.48
C SER A 722 20.23 5.85 -49.09
N ARG A 723 21.44 6.40 -48.95
CA ARG A 723 22.15 6.57 -47.68
C ARG A 723 21.28 7.25 -46.61
N GLU A 724 20.45 8.22 -47.01
CA GLU A 724 19.50 8.87 -46.09
C GLU A 724 18.41 7.90 -45.64
N LYS A 725 17.82 7.15 -46.58
CA LYS A 725 16.75 6.17 -46.29
C LYS A 725 17.25 5.03 -45.39
N VAL A 726 18.42 4.46 -45.65
CA VAL A 726 19.03 3.43 -44.78
C VAL A 726 19.29 3.98 -43.37
N THR A 727 19.69 5.25 -43.23
CA THR A 727 19.88 5.89 -41.93
C THR A 727 18.55 6.08 -41.17
N GLN A 728 17.48 6.45 -41.89
CA GLN A 728 16.13 6.56 -41.34
C GLN A 728 15.58 5.20 -40.90
N ASP A 729 15.70 4.18 -41.76
CA ASP A 729 15.21 2.83 -41.53
C ASP A 729 15.94 2.14 -40.38
N LEU A 730 17.25 2.40 -40.21
CA LEU A 730 18.00 1.95 -39.03
C LEU A 730 17.41 2.54 -37.73
N ILE A 731 17.18 3.86 -37.68
CA ILE A 731 16.58 4.50 -36.49
C ILE A 731 15.17 3.94 -36.23
N TRP A 732 14.36 3.74 -37.28
CA TRP A 732 13.03 3.16 -37.19
C TRP A 732 13.07 1.74 -36.61
N ALA A 733 13.97 0.89 -37.12
CA ALA A 733 14.16 -0.47 -36.65
C ALA A 733 14.58 -0.52 -35.18
N LEU A 734 15.58 0.27 -34.76
CA LEU A 734 16.05 0.25 -33.37
C LEU A 734 14.97 0.70 -32.38
N ILE A 735 14.20 1.76 -32.70
CA ILE A 735 13.13 2.28 -31.84
C ILE A 735 12.01 1.25 -31.61
N ASN A 736 11.78 0.35 -32.55
CA ASN A 736 10.76 -0.70 -32.46
C ASN A 736 11.22 -1.99 -31.74
N THR A 737 12.41 -2.01 -31.14
CA THR A 737 12.92 -3.19 -30.42
C THR A 737 12.57 -3.22 -28.92
N PRO A 738 12.55 -4.42 -28.30
CA PRO A 738 12.54 -4.57 -26.85
C PRO A 738 13.70 -3.86 -26.14
N GLU A 739 14.89 -3.82 -26.74
CA GLU A 739 16.07 -3.18 -26.13
C GLU A 739 15.89 -1.66 -25.98
N PHE A 740 15.20 -1.01 -26.92
CA PHE A 740 14.91 0.42 -26.83
C PHE A 740 13.88 0.74 -25.74
N VAL A 741 12.77 0.00 -25.69
CA VAL A 741 11.64 0.28 -24.79
C VAL A 741 11.84 -0.21 -23.34
N LEU A 742 12.88 -1.02 -23.10
CA LEU A 742 13.23 -1.55 -21.78
C LEU A 742 14.52 -0.93 -21.22
N ASN A 743 14.45 -0.55 -19.94
CA ASN A 743 15.60 -0.46 -19.06
C ASN A 743 15.92 -1.86 -18.52
N HIS A 744 17.18 -2.30 -18.54
CA HIS A 744 17.55 -3.71 -18.42
C HIS A 744 18.88 -3.94 -17.70
#